data_AF-A0A3D9T6X4-F1
#
_entry.id   AF-A0A3D9T6X4-F1
#
_cell.length_a   1.000
_cell.length_b   1.000
_cell.length_c   1.000
_cell.angle_alpha   90.00
_cell.angle_beta   90.00
_cell.angle_gamma   90.00
#
_symmetry.space_group_name_H-M   'P 1'
#
loop_
_entity.id
_entity.type
_entity.pdbx_description
1 polymer ?
#
loop_
_entity_poly.entity_id
_entity_poly.type
_entity_poly.pdbx_seq_one_letter_code
_entity_poly.pdbx_strand_id
1 'polypeptide(L)'
;MSFRRRKERFVPPPMTTVDHLLPSLDAACRPRDMYRVALGAQCPPTPRPLVEALNAELLEATAPEVEPATPQWLRHRALAWADAATEGHRRVWGQATHSQLHQVLVPRAVLAFAPLALTSGAWLQRMTSPANADDPVALAVLARYASDLGAGRPHASRGHAYLALLRRLGIADHAAPTAFLANDRRIDHLAFHLPGTVLMMSRCPDDFWWQILGVDLCLRTVGLVPVAHVLRLALPDAADWDAIDLRENRPLLTPAVPDPVMPDGTGPPMPRPDTEHDQKALVQGFQWTLDVLQRWDESLAQDLRLRLDASYEMGELLRDKARQAAVYHQNHQLAGRPLSRWLEECHNDPAPLMAALAAGRLVRPDDPESSPLINALISPQGPMFRIFTRQDVAVIQRWIASLPHSTVSRVPRPAPPGDEDHRPGPGRRTAPDQAPADRRPTGLREAYHLLQRRTETPALREYALDYVHQWLNGARRQLRRDGQSPHQLPRTWPAQGLRAWLAGQHERHARQFHSGDREALPSREALIDSTVQLAPLTLIDGSWLQGFTDYAHGSSDAGHFLFQIYWDELGNGRPDLNHPLIFRRLLTEMGVQVPPTGSRDFARSPLFRDASFRLPVYWLSIGRHTTSFLPEILGLNVAMELSGVGGAYRQSHKALKAHGFSTRFVDIHNTIDNVATGHSAWAADAVDAHMLSLPLSQQGAEPGGTWDRIRIGYRSLTSAPATRRSHVGDLASGMVGQLKDRCGRHRRRHPPTARDRSGTDV
;
A
#
# COMPACT_ATOMS: atom_id res chain seq x y z
N MET A 1 60.06 7.24 -30.65
CA MET A 1 59.62 6.79 -29.31
C MET A 1 58.15 7.13 -29.14
N SER A 2 57.29 6.10 -29.06
CA SER A 2 55.83 6.21 -28.98
C SER A 2 55.39 5.90 -27.55
N PHE A 3 54.66 6.80 -26.90
CA PHE A 3 53.95 6.51 -25.65
C PHE A 3 52.45 6.68 -25.89
N ARG A 4 51.77 5.53 -26.01
CA ARG A 4 50.31 5.39 -26.07
C ARG A 4 49.71 5.71 -24.70
N ARG A 5 48.84 6.72 -24.60
CA ARG A 5 47.91 6.87 -23.46
C ARG A 5 46.72 5.91 -23.66
N ARG A 6 46.56 4.95 -22.74
CA ARG A 6 45.36 4.10 -22.67
C ARG A 6 44.16 4.95 -22.24
N LYS A 7 43.07 4.87 -23.01
CA LYS A 7 41.72 5.31 -22.58
C LYS A 7 41.17 4.23 -21.66
N GLU A 8 41.14 4.48 -20.36
CA GLU A 8 40.30 3.71 -19.44
C GLU A 8 38.85 4.15 -19.63
N ARG A 9 37.99 3.21 -20.03
CA ARG A 9 36.54 3.42 -20.05
C ARG A 9 36.08 3.44 -18.61
N PHE A 10 35.58 4.58 -18.17
CA PHE A 10 34.80 4.67 -16.93
C PHE A 10 33.50 3.87 -17.14
N VAL A 11 33.48 2.65 -16.60
CA VAL A 11 32.27 1.84 -16.46
C VAL A 11 31.63 2.31 -15.14
N PRO A 12 30.42 2.90 -15.16
CA PRO A 12 29.75 3.26 -13.92
C PRO A 12 29.53 1.98 -13.09
N PRO A 13 29.66 2.03 -11.76
CA PRO A 13 29.40 0.86 -10.93
C PRO A 13 27.95 0.41 -11.15
N PRO A 14 27.66 -0.91 -11.11
CA PRO A 14 26.28 -1.38 -11.10
C PRO A 14 25.56 -0.72 -9.93
N MET A 15 24.40 -0.11 -10.19
CA MET A 15 23.48 0.28 -9.12
C MET A 15 23.23 -0.98 -8.31
N THR A 16 23.69 -0.99 -7.06
CA THR A 16 23.33 -1.99 -6.07
C THR A 16 21.81 -2.01 -6.00
N THR A 17 21.20 -3.04 -6.57
CA THR A 17 19.80 -3.36 -6.35
C THR A 17 19.60 -3.56 -4.85
N VAL A 18 18.64 -2.85 -4.28
CA VAL A 18 18.23 -2.95 -2.87
C VAL A 18 17.47 -4.29 -2.63
N ASP A 19 17.65 -5.28 -3.50
CA ASP A 19 16.91 -6.54 -3.52
C ASP A 19 17.42 -7.58 -2.50
N HIS A 20 18.54 -7.34 -1.82
CA HIS A 20 19.15 -8.32 -0.93
C HIS A 20 18.64 -8.35 0.52
N LEU A 21 17.52 -7.67 0.84
CA LEU A 21 17.03 -7.55 2.23
C LEU A 21 15.63 -8.12 2.50
N LEU A 22 14.95 -8.70 1.50
CA LEU A 22 13.66 -9.35 1.73
C LEU A 22 13.86 -10.86 1.92
N PRO A 23 13.30 -11.49 2.98
CA PRO A 23 13.34 -12.93 3.12
C PRO A 23 12.66 -13.60 1.92
N SER A 24 13.21 -14.71 1.44
CA SER A 24 12.56 -15.54 0.43
C SER A 24 11.19 -15.99 0.96
N LEU A 25 10.12 -15.68 0.24
CA LEU A 25 8.79 -16.19 0.55
C LEU A 25 8.72 -17.66 0.16
N ASP A 26 8.30 -18.52 1.09
CA ASP A 26 7.96 -19.92 0.84
C ASP A 26 6.65 -20.28 1.53
N ALA A 27 6.19 -21.51 1.37
CA ALA A 27 4.94 -21.99 1.96
C ALA A 27 4.98 -22.10 3.49
N ALA A 28 6.15 -22.05 4.12
CA ALA A 28 6.34 -22.13 5.57
C ALA A 28 6.54 -20.74 6.21
N CYS A 29 6.26 -19.67 5.47
CA CYS A 29 6.47 -18.30 5.94
C CYS A 29 5.67 -18.03 7.22
N ARG A 30 6.35 -17.58 8.28
CA ARG A 30 5.69 -17.28 9.56
C ARG A 30 4.81 -16.03 9.41
N PRO A 31 3.70 -15.91 10.16
CA PRO A 31 2.81 -14.75 10.02
C PRO A 31 3.46 -13.37 10.19
N ARG A 32 4.46 -13.26 11.08
CA ARG A 32 5.26 -12.03 11.21
C ARG A 32 6.04 -11.68 9.97
N ASP A 33 6.58 -12.68 9.29
CA ASP A 33 7.32 -12.48 8.04
C ASP A 33 6.36 -12.10 6.93
N MET A 34 5.19 -12.75 6.84
CA MET A 34 4.13 -12.35 5.92
C MET A 34 3.70 -10.89 6.14
N TYR A 35 3.44 -10.49 7.38
CA TYR A 35 3.08 -9.12 7.75
C TYR A 35 4.15 -8.11 7.29
N ARG A 36 5.43 -8.39 7.60
CA ARG A 36 6.56 -7.53 7.24
C ARG A 36 6.74 -7.41 5.73
N VAL A 37 6.69 -8.53 5.01
CA VAL A 37 6.91 -8.57 3.56
C VAL A 37 5.74 -7.93 2.81
N ALA A 38 4.50 -8.22 3.22
CA ALA A 38 3.31 -7.68 2.57
C ALA A 38 3.18 -6.16 2.74
N LEU A 39 3.75 -5.57 3.80
CA LEU A 39 3.82 -4.12 3.99
C LEU A 39 5.05 -3.47 3.32
N GLY A 40 5.96 -4.27 2.77
CA GLY A 40 7.13 -3.77 2.07
C GLY A 40 6.76 -3.01 0.81
N ALA A 41 7.42 -1.86 0.57
CA ALA A 41 7.21 -1.04 -0.61
C ALA A 41 7.56 -1.74 -1.95
N GLN A 42 8.28 -2.86 -1.89
CA GLN A 42 8.62 -3.71 -3.05
C GLN A 42 8.37 -5.18 -2.71
N CYS A 43 7.14 -5.51 -2.31
CA CYS A 43 6.75 -6.91 -2.11
C CYS A 43 7.05 -7.73 -3.38
N PRO A 44 7.81 -8.84 -3.28
CA PRO A 44 8.06 -9.70 -4.42
C PRO A 44 6.74 -10.37 -4.87
N PRO A 45 6.68 -10.87 -6.12
CA PRO A 45 5.59 -11.73 -6.56
C PRO A 45 5.35 -12.87 -5.55
N THR A 46 4.10 -13.05 -5.12
CA THR A 46 3.73 -14.15 -4.22
C THR A 46 3.90 -15.48 -4.96
N PRO A 47 4.73 -16.40 -4.47
CA PRO A 47 4.96 -17.67 -5.16
C PRO A 47 3.71 -18.54 -5.09
N ARG A 48 3.42 -19.30 -6.17
CA ARG A 48 2.22 -20.14 -6.26
C ARG A 48 2.04 -21.12 -5.08
N PRO A 49 3.09 -21.80 -4.58
CA PRO A 49 2.96 -22.65 -3.39
C PRO A 49 2.45 -21.91 -2.14
N LEU A 50 2.78 -20.62 -1.98
CA LEU A 50 2.26 -19.82 -0.87
C LEU A 50 0.78 -19.48 -1.09
N VAL A 51 0.37 -19.15 -2.32
CA VAL A 51 -1.06 -18.96 -2.66
C VAL A 51 -1.88 -20.23 -2.39
N GLU A 52 -1.32 -21.40 -2.69
CA GLU A 52 -1.95 -22.70 -2.40
C GLU A 52 -2.02 -22.98 -0.90
N ALA A 53 -0.95 -22.69 -0.14
CA ALA A 53 -0.94 -22.85 1.30
C ALA A 53 -1.96 -21.94 2.01
N LEU A 54 -2.07 -20.67 1.59
CA LEU A 54 -3.07 -19.74 2.11
C LEU A 54 -4.51 -20.24 1.84
N ASN A 55 -4.78 -20.73 0.63
CA ASN A 55 -6.07 -21.34 0.30
C ASN A 55 -6.35 -22.59 1.14
N ALA A 56 -5.35 -23.45 1.37
CA ALA A 56 -5.50 -24.64 2.20
C ALA A 56 -5.83 -24.26 3.65
N GLU A 57 -5.15 -23.26 4.23
CA GLU A 57 -5.44 -22.75 5.57
C GLU A 57 -6.89 -22.24 5.70
N LEU A 58 -7.35 -21.48 4.71
CA LEU A 58 -8.74 -21.00 4.62
C LEU A 58 -9.74 -22.17 4.52
N LEU A 59 -9.39 -23.27 3.86
CA LEU A 59 -10.26 -24.45 3.73
C LEU A 59 -10.32 -25.28 5.02
N GLU A 60 -9.17 -25.52 5.66
CA GLU A 60 -9.07 -26.30 6.90
C GLU A 60 -9.85 -25.67 8.06
N ALA A 61 -9.87 -24.34 8.14
CA ALA A 61 -10.63 -23.62 9.16
C ALA A 61 -12.16 -23.71 8.97
N THR A 62 -12.63 -24.02 7.76
CA THR A 62 -14.06 -23.98 7.40
C THR A 62 -14.81 -25.31 7.49
N ALA A 63 -14.32 -26.26 8.30
CA ALA A 63 -15.03 -27.54 8.52
C ALA A 63 -16.45 -27.32 9.09
N PRO A 64 -17.44 -28.15 8.73
CA PRO A 64 -18.84 -27.73 8.72
C PRO A 64 -19.48 -27.82 10.10
N GLU A 65 -19.64 -26.69 10.78
CA GLU A 65 -20.69 -26.55 11.80
C GLU A 65 -21.91 -25.86 11.17
N VAL A 66 -22.86 -26.72 10.75
CA VAL A 66 -24.24 -26.46 10.31
C VAL A 66 -24.38 -25.67 8.99
N GLU A 67 -24.70 -26.41 7.92
CA GLU A 67 -25.04 -25.89 6.59
C GLU A 67 -26.54 -25.51 6.47
N PRO A 68 -26.89 -24.44 5.73
CA PRO A 68 -25.98 -23.50 5.06
C PRO A 68 -25.72 -22.25 5.93
N ALA A 69 -24.45 -21.95 6.17
CA ALA A 69 -24.00 -20.72 6.84
C ALA A 69 -24.21 -19.51 5.91
N THR A 70 -25.36 -18.85 6.03
CA THR A 70 -25.64 -17.62 5.27
C THR A 70 -24.81 -16.44 5.80
N PRO A 71 -24.47 -15.43 4.97
CA PRO A 71 -23.80 -14.22 5.46
C PRO A 71 -24.53 -13.57 6.63
N GLN A 72 -25.87 -13.55 6.64
CA GLN A 72 -26.63 -12.98 7.76
C GLN A 72 -26.46 -13.79 9.06
N TRP A 73 -26.50 -15.12 8.97
CA TRP A 73 -26.29 -15.99 10.13
C TRP A 73 -24.89 -15.81 10.72
N LEU A 74 -23.87 -15.77 9.85
CA LEU A 74 -22.49 -15.53 10.27
C LEU A 74 -22.32 -14.19 10.97
N ARG A 75 -23.03 -13.15 10.51
CA ARG A 75 -23.00 -11.83 11.12
C ARG A 75 -23.61 -11.83 12.53
N HIS A 76 -24.76 -12.50 12.70
CA HIS A 76 -25.34 -12.66 14.04
C HIS A 76 -24.41 -13.45 14.98
N ARG A 77 -23.76 -14.51 14.49
CA ARG A 77 -22.76 -15.28 15.26
C ARG A 77 -21.58 -14.40 15.67
N ALA A 78 -21.03 -13.59 14.75
CA ALA A 78 -19.92 -12.69 15.02
C ALA A 78 -20.28 -11.62 16.08
N LEU A 79 -21.47 -11.00 15.96
CA LEU A 79 -21.97 -10.02 16.94
C LEU A 79 -22.13 -10.64 18.33
N ALA A 80 -22.81 -11.80 18.41
CA ALA A 80 -23.03 -12.49 19.69
C ALA A 80 -21.71 -12.86 20.38
N TRP A 81 -20.72 -13.33 19.60
CA TRP A 81 -19.38 -13.57 20.13
C TRP A 81 -18.70 -12.28 20.60
N ALA A 82 -18.72 -11.22 19.78
CA ALA A 82 -18.06 -9.96 20.12
C ALA A 82 -18.61 -9.34 21.41
N ASP A 83 -19.92 -9.40 21.62
CA ASP A 83 -20.57 -8.94 22.86
C ASP A 83 -20.12 -9.76 24.07
N ALA A 84 -20.13 -11.09 23.96
CA ALA A 84 -19.73 -11.98 25.04
C ALA A 84 -18.24 -11.83 25.40
N ALA A 85 -17.37 -11.72 24.39
CA ALA A 85 -15.94 -11.50 24.55
C ALA A 85 -15.65 -10.12 25.20
N THR A 86 -16.38 -9.07 24.79
CA THR A 86 -16.25 -7.73 25.37
C THR A 86 -16.58 -7.74 26.85
N GLU A 87 -17.65 -8.43 27.24
CA GLU A 87 -18.01 -8.61 28.64
C GLU A 87 -16.96 -9.44 29.41
N GLY A 88 -16.35 -10.42 28.74
CA GLY A 88 -15.19 -11.14 29.25
C GLY A 88 -14.01 -10.25 29.60
N HIS A 89 -13.65 -9.30 28.71
CA HIS A 89 -12.60 -8.31 28.97
C HIS A 89 -12.99 -7.32 30.06
N ARG A 90 -14.25 -6.84 30.09
CA ARG A 90 -14.73 -5.94 31.17
C ARG A 90 -14.56 -6.56 32.55
N ARG A 91 -14.84 -7.86 32.71
CA ARG A 91 -14.60 -8.56 33.97
C ARG A 91 -13.12 -8.56 34.38
N VAL A 92 -12.21 -8.77 33.44
CA VAL A 92 -10.75 -8.71 33.71
C VAL A 92 -10.33 -7.29 34.09
N TRP A 93 -10.81 -6.28 33.38
CA TRP A 93 -10.53 -4.87 33.68
C TRP A 93 -11.06 -4.46 35.05
N GLY A 94 -12.25 -4.93 35.43
CA GLY A 94 -12.88 -4.64 36.72
C GLY A 94 -12.16 -5.27 37.93
N GLN A 95 -11.30 -6.27 37.71
CA GLN A 95 -10.45 -6.88 38.75
C GLN A 95 -9.16 -6.09 38.99
N ALA A 96 -8.77 -5.23 38.06
CA ALA A 96 -7.51 -4.49 38.13
C ALA A 96 -7.64 -3.25 39.00
N THR A 97 -6.64 -2.98 39.82
CA THR A 97 -6.47 -1.65 40.44
C THR A 97 -6.22 -0.58 39.37
N HIS A 98 -6.45 0.69 39.70
CA HIS A 98 -6.15 1.80 38.79
C HIS A 98 -4.70 1.77 38.28
N SER A 99 -3.74 1.43 39.15
CA SER A 99 -2.33 1.31 38.75
C SER A 99 -2.10 0.14 37.79
N GLN A 100 -2.69 -1.05 38.04
CA GLN A 100 -2.56 -2.20 37.14
C GLN A 100 -3.23 -1.92 35.79
N LEU A 101 -4.38 -1.25 35.78
CA LEU A 101 -5.06 -0.87 34.55
C LEU A 101 -4.13 -0.07 33.63
N HIS A 102 -3.53 1.01 34.15
CA HIS A 102 -2.70 1.91 33.35
C HIS A 102 -1.28 1.41 33.08
N GLN A 103 -0.67 0.65 34.00
CA GLN A 103 0.72 0.20 33.87
C GLN A 103 0.85 -1.19 33.24
N VAL A 104 -0.20 -2.00 33.24
CA VAL A 104 -0.17 -3.40 32.79
C VAL A 104 -1.15 -3.64 31.66
N LEU A 105 -2.45 -3.52 31.93
CA LEU A 105 -3.48 -3.93 30.98
C LEU A 105 -3.51 -3.05 29.73
N VAL A 106 -3.53 -1.72 29.91
CA VAL A 106 -3.58 -0.77 28.78
C VAL A 106 -2.39 -0.93 27.83
N PRO A 107 -1.11 -0.89 28.29
CA PRO A 107 0.02 -1.06 27.39
C PRO A 107 0.01 -2.39 26.64
N ARG A 108 -0.40 -3.46 27.32
CA ARG A 108 -0.44 -4.80 26.75
C ARG A 108 -1.52 -4.94 25.69
N ALA A 109 -2.73 -4.49 26.00
CA ALA A 109 -3.87 -4.52 25.08
C ALA A 109 -3.62 -3.65 23.84
N VAL A 110 -3.08 -2.45 24.02
CA VAL A 110 -2.77 -1.54 22.92
C VAL A 110 -1.71 -2.14 21.99
N LEU A 111 -0.66 -2.77 22.54
CA LEU A 111 0.37 -3.44 21.74
C LEU A 111 -0.18 -4.69 21.02
N ALA A 112 -0.99 -5.49 21.68
CA ALA A 112 -1.56 -6.70 21.09
C ALA A 112 -2.48 -6.39 19.91
N PHE A 113 -3.24 -5.30 19.97
CA PHE A 113 -4.13 -4.87 18.89
C PHE A 113 -3.41 -4.13 17.74
N ALA A 114 -2.19 -3.62 17.99
CA ALA A 114 -1.47 -2.77 17.05
C ALA A 114 -1.27 -3.37 15.64
N PRO A 115 -0.94 -4.66 15.44
CA PRO A 115 -0.75 -5.21 14.10
C PRO A 115 -2.02 -5.12 13.23
N LEU A 116 -3.19 -5.41 13.79
CA LEU A 116 -4.46 -5.32 13.07
C LEU A 116 -4.91 -3.86 12.90
N ALA A 117 -4.79 -3.05 13.96
CA ALA A 117 -5.25 -1.68 13.97
C ALA A 117 -4.46 -0.79 12.99
N LEU A 118 -3.13 -0.92 12.95
CA LEU A 118 -2.27 -0.12 12.06
C LEU A 118 -2.45 -0.44 10.57
N THR A 119 -3.04 -1.59 10.24
CA THR A 119 -3.30 -2.03 8.87
C THR A 119 -4.80 -2.14 8.57
N SER A 120 -5.64 -1.50 9.37
CA SER A 120 -7.09 -1.54 9.18
C SER A 120 -7.49 -0.91 7.84
N GLY A 121 -8.22 -1.69 7.03
CA GLY A 121 -8.61 -1.37 5.65
C GLY A 121 -7.56 -1.73 4.59
N ALA A 122 -6.30 -2.00 4.98
CA ALA A 122 -5.21 -2.25 4.04
C ALA A 122 -5.38 -3.53 3.22
N TRP A 123 -6.21 -4.48 3.65
CA TRP A 123 -6.52 -5.69 2.87
C TRP A 123 -7.27 -5.40 1.56
N LEU A 124 -7.89 -4.22 1.41
CA LEU A 124 -8.57 -3.80 0.18
C LEU A 124 -7.64 -3.13 -0.86
N GLN A 125 -6.38 -2.87 -0.51
CA GLN A 125 -5.45 -1.97 -1.21
C GLN A 125 -5.16 -2.27 -2.70
N ARG A 126 -5.51 -3.44 -3.21
CA ARG A 126 -5.28 -3.82 -4.62
C ARG A 126 -6.50 -4.47 -5.25
N MET A 127 -7.67 -4.32 -4.65
CA MET A 127 -8.88 -4.88 -5.24
C MET A 127 -9.20 -4.15 -6.56
N THR A 128 -9.21 -2.83 -6.61
CA THR A 128 -9.32 -2.16 -7.91
C THR A 128 -8.07 -2.29 -8.77
N SER A 129 -8.31 -2.50 -10.06
CA SER A 129 -7.31 -2.65 -11.10
C SER A 129 -7.86 -2.04 -12.40
N PRO A 130 -6.99 -1.73 -13.37
CA PRO A 130 -7.46 -1.34 -14.70
C PRO A 130 -8.39 -2.36 -15.37
N ALA A 131 -8.32 -3.65 -15.00
CA ALA A 131 -9.16 -4.70 -15.58
C ALA A 131 -10.62 -4.65 -15.14
N ASN A 132 -10.92 -4.06 -13.99
CA ASN A 132 -12.25 -3.98 -13.36
C ASN A 132 -12.62 -2.54 -12.95
N ALA A 133 -12.00 -1.53 -13.57
CA ALA A 133 -12.20 -0.11 -13.27
C ALA A 133 -13.62 0.41 -13.60
N ASP A 134 -14.40 -0.36 -14.35
CA ASP A 134 -15.80 -0.10 -14.72
C ASP A 134 -16.79 -1.09 -14.06
N ASP A 135 -16.29 -1.98 -13.19
CA ASP A 135 -17.11 -2.93 -12.45
C ASP A 135 -17.76 -2.28 -11.22
N PRO A 136 -19.10 -2.32 -11.06
CA PRO A 136 -19.78 -1.67 -9.93
C PRO A 136 -19.31 -2.18 -8.55
N VAL A 137 -18.97 -3.46 -8.46
CA VAL A 137 -18.52 -4.09 -7.22
C VAL A 137 -17.14 -3.58 -6.84
N ALA A 138 -16.19 -3.58 -7.79
CA ALA A 138 -14.85 -3.03 -7.57
C ALA A 138 -14.90 -1.54 -7.21
N LEU A 139 -15.79 -0.76 -7.83
CA LEU A 139 -15.98 0.67 -7.50
C LEU A 139 -16.50 0.88 -6.07
N ALA A 140 -17.45 0.06 -5.61
CA ALA A 140 -17.95 0.11 -4.24
C ALA A 140 -16.85 -0.26 -3.22
N VAL A 141 -16.02 -1.27 -3.54
CA VAL A 141 -14.86 -1.64 -2.73
C VAL A 141 -13.85 -0.50 -2.64
N LEU A 142 -13.58 0.20 -3.75
CA LEU A 142 -12.68 1.34 -3.74
C LEU A 142 -13.23 2.54 -2.97
N ALA A 143 -14.55 2.78 -2.98
CA ALA A 143 -15.17 3.83 -2.16
C ALA A 143 -14.94 3.60 -0.67
N ARG A 144 -15.16 2.35 -0.26
CA ARG A 144 -14.92 1.91 1.11
C ARG A 144 -13.44 2.02 1.47
N TYR A 145 -12.55 1.59 0.58
CA TYR A 145 -11.11 1.70 0.81
C TYR A 145 -10.63 3.16 0.88
N ALA A 146 -11.18 4.05 0.05
CA ALA A 146 -10.89 5.48 0.08
C ALA A 146 -11.29 6.10 1.45
N SER A 147 -12.43 5.68 2.02
CA SER A 147 -12.86 6.07 3.38
C SER A 147 -11.88 5.59 4.46
N ASP A 148 -11.43 4.33 4.37
CA ASP A 148 -10.45 3.78 5.32
C ASP A 148 -9.07 4.46 5.21
N LEU A 149 -8.66 4.85 4.00
CA LEU A 149 -7.45 5.63 3.77
C LEU A 149 -7.56 7.09 4.22
N GLY A 150 -8.78 7.63 4.31
CA GLY A 150 -9.01 9.06 4.53
C GLY A 150 -8.63 9.88 3.30
N ALA A 151 -9.12 9.47 2.12
CA ALA A 151 -8.76 10.04 0.82
C ALA A 151 -8.81 11.57 0.81
N GLY A 152 -7.76 12.17 0.26
CA GLY A 152 -7.56 13.62 0.19
C GLY A 152 -6.97 14.27 1.45
N ARG A 153 -6.61 13.48 2.48
CA ARG A 153 -5.86 13.98 3.64
C ARG A 153 -4.58 13.16 3.87
N PRO A 154 -3.42 13.81 4.09
CA PRO A 154 -2.20 13.09 4.46
C PRO A 154 -2.36 12.48 5.86
N HIS A 155 -1.76 11.30 6.06
CA HIS A 155 -1.72 10.62 7.35
C HIS A 155 -3.08 10.43 8.02
N ALA A 156 -4.11 10.24 7.19
CA ALA A 156 -5.48 10.18 7.66
C ALA A 156 -6.04 8.77 7.70
N SER A 157 -5.29 7.70 7.39
CA SER A 157 -5.86 6.35 7.41
C SER A 157 -6.29 5.90 8.82
N ARG A 158 -7.12 4.85 8.91
CA ARG A 158 -7.49 4.24 10.21
C ARG A 158 -6.26 3.86 11.05
N GLY A 159 -5.24 3.32 10.39
CA GLY A 159 -3.97 2.99 11.03
C GLY A 159 -3.24 4.22 11.58
N HIS A 160 -3.36 5.39 10.94
CA HIS A 160 -2.80 6.62 11.49
C HIS A 160 -3.54 7.11 12.73
N ALA A 161 -4.87 6.95 12.81
CA ALA A 161 -5.64 7.25 14.02
C ALA A 161 -5.16 6.38 15.20
N TYR A 162 -4.90 5.09 14.96
CA TYR A 162 -4.34 4.21 15.98
C TYR A 162 -2.86 4.50 16.30
N LEU A 163 -2.06 4.88 15.31
CA LEU A 163 -0.67 5.31 15.52
C LEU A 163 -0.58 6.56 16.40
N ALA A 164 -1.55 7.48 16.28
CA ALA A 164 -1.63 8.65 17.17
C ALA A 164 -1.87 8.23 18.63
N LEU A 165 -2.71 7.22 18.88
CA LEU A 165 -2.89 6.64 20.22
C LEU A 165 -1.57 6.05 20.76
N LEU A 166 -0.89 5.23 19.95
CA LEU A 166 0.40 4.62 20.32
C LEU A 166 1.43 5.68 20.74
N ARG A 167 1.60 6.72 19.92
CA ARG A 167 2.51 7.85 20.20
C ARG A 167 2.10 8.64 21.43
N ARG A 168 0.81 8.90 21.63
CA ARG A 168 0.29 9.62 22.80
C ARG A 168 0.59 8.87 24.09
N LEU A 169 0.54 7.54 24.06
CA LEU A 169 0.88 6.70 25.20
C LEU A 169 2.40 6.47 25.37
N GLY A 170 3.23 6.89 24.41
CA GLY A 170 4.67 6.59 24.38
C GLY A 170 4.95 5.09 24.23
N ILE A 171 4.08 4.38 23.49
CA ILE A 171 4.13 2.94 23.30
C ILE A 171 4.39 2.65 21.83
N ALA A 172 5.49 1.95 21.55
CA ALA A 172 5.90 1.62 20.19
C ALA A 172 6.05 2.85 19.28
N ASP A 173 6.77 3.87 19.75
CA ASP A 173 7.03 5.12 19.01
C ASP A 173 7.65 4.89 17.62
N HIS A 174 8.32 3.74 17.44
CA HIS A 174 8.93 3.30 16.18
C HIS A 174 8.03 2.37 15.34
N ALA A 175 6.72 2.34 15.60
CA ALA A 175 5.75 1.60 14.79
C ALA A 175 5.54 2.19 13.38
N ALA A 176 6.23 3.28 13.03
CA ALA A 176 6.27 3.84 11.67
C ALA A 176 7.70 3.72 11.10
N PRO A 177 7.91 3.06 9.94
CA PRO A 177 6.88 2.44 9.09
C PRO A 177 6.29 1.17 9.73
N THR A 178 5.01 0.89 9.46
CA THR A 178 4.20 -0.17 10.10
C THR A 178 4.85 -1.56 10.11
N ALA A 179 5.66 -1.87 9.09
CA ALA A 179 6.41 -3.13 9.01
C ALA A 179 7.42 -3.34 10.16
N PHE A 180 7.93 -2.28 10.79
CA PHE A 180 8.85 -2.39 11.93
C PHE A 180 8.20 -3.01 13.16
N LEU A 181 6.87 -2.95 13.27
CA LEU A 181 6.13 -3.55 14.38
C LEU A 181 6.39 -5.06 14.50
N ALA A 182 6.69 -5.75 13.39
CA ALA A 182 7.03 -7.18 13.39
C ALA A 182 8.29 -7.50 14.23
N ASN A 183 9.17 -6.52 14.45
CA ASN A 183 10.38 -6.65 15.27
C ASN A 183 10.12 -6.43 16.77
N ASP A 184 8.93 -5.93 17.14
CA ASP A 184 8.58 -5.75 18.55
C ASP A 184 8.28 -7.12 19.19
N ARG A 185 9.19 -7.55 20.06
CA ARG A 185 9.10 -8.83 20.77
C ARG A 185 8.05 -8.83 21.88
N ARG A 186 7.57 -7.66 22.28
CA ARG A 186 6.50 -7.56 23.28
C ARG A 186 5.18 -8.03 22.70
N ILE A 187 4.95 -7.85 21.40
CA ILE A 187 3.70 -8.31 20.77
C ILE A 187 3.76 -9.84 20.65
N ASP A 188 2.64 -10.54 20.80
CA ASP A 188 2.60 -12.00 20.63
C ASP A 188 2.64 -12.42 19.14
N HIS A 189 3.10 -13.64 18.83
CA HIS A 189 3.11 -14.14 17.45
C HIS A 189 1.71 -14.28 16.83
N LEU A 190 0.70 -14.67 17.62
CA LEU A 190 -0.68 -14.83 17.15
C LEU A 190 -1.29 -13.50 16.69
N ALA A 191 -0.87 -12.36 17.26
CA ALA A 191 -1.36 -11.04 16.86
C ALA A 191 -1.02 -10.68 15.40
N PHE A 192 -0.04 -11.35 14.80
CA PHE A 192 0.33 -11.16 13.39
C PHE A 192 -0.34 -12.16 12.45
N HIS A 193 -1.03 -13.18 12.96
CA HIS A 193 -1.65 -14.23 12.15
C HIS A 193 -2.69 -13.65 11.19
N LEU A 194 -3.74 -13.01 11.73
CA LEU A 194 -4.77 -12.38 10.92
C LEU A 194 -4.21 -11.32 9.94
N PRO A 195 -3.59 -10.22 10.40
CA PRO A 195 -3.15 -9.16 9.50
C PRO A 195 -2.07 -9.64 8.52
N GLY A 196 -1.16 -10.54 8.92
CA GLY A 196 -0.14 -11.09 8.03
C GLY A 196 -0.73 -11.89 6.88
N THR A 197 -1.67 -12.79 7.17
CA THR A 197 -2.34 -13.62 6.16
C THR A 197 -3.18 -12.76 5.21
N VAL A 198 -4.02 -11.86 5.72
CA VAL A 198 -4.92 -11.06 4.85
C VAL A 198 -4.16 -10.02 4.02
N LEU A 199 -3.07 -9.47 4.53
CA LEU A 199 -2.21 -8.59 3.75
C LEU A 199 -1.51 -9.37 2.63
N MET A 200 -1.12 -10.61 2.85
CA MET A 200 -0.55 -11.45 1.80
C MET A 200 -1.60 -11.80 0.73
N MET A 201 -2.83 -12.14 1.14
CA MET A 201 -3.96 -12.32 0.20
C MET A 201 -4.19 -11.06 -0.64
N SER A 202 -4.11 -9.86 -0.04
CA SER A 202 -4.25 -8.59 -0.76
C SER A 202 -3.18 -8.36 -1.84
N ARG A 203 -2.05 -9.09 -1.81
CA ARG A 203 -1.02 -9.03 -2.85
C ARG A 203 -1.34 -9.90 -4.08
N CYS A 204 -2.31 -10.81 -3.97
CA CYS A 204 -2.84 -11.67 -5.03
C CYS A 204 -4.38 -11.64 -5.04
N PRO A 205 -4.99 -10.45 -5.22
CA PRO A 205 -6.44 -10.28 -5.08
C PRO A 205 -7.22 -11.04 -6.16
N ASP A 206 -6.61 -11.34 -7.30
CA ASP A 206 -7.21 -12.17 -8.35
C ASP A 206 -7.49 -13.62 -7.89
N ASP A 207 -6.75 -14.12 -6.88
CA ASP A 207 -6.88 -15.46 -6.31
C ASP A 207 -7.80 -15.51 -5.07
N PHE A 208 -7.98 -14.37 -4.38
CA PHE A 208 -8.64 -14.30 -3.07
C PHE A 208 -9.77 -13.27 -3.00
N TRP A 209 -10.28 -12.80 -4.14
CA TRP A 209 -11.19 -11.66 -4.21
C TRP A 209 -12.35 -11.75 -3.21
N TRP A 210 -13.11 -12.84 -3.30
CA TRP A 210 -14.30 -13.05 -2.47
C TRP A 210 -13.95 -13.39 -1.02
N GLN A 211 -12.84 -14.10 -0.78
CA GLN A 211 -12.33 -14.35 0.57
C GLN A 211 -11.95 -13.04 1.27
N ILE A 212 -11.28 -12.10 0.58
CA ILE A 212 -10.94 -10.77 1.12
C ILE A 212 -12.22 -9.98 1.45
N LEU A 213 -13.27 -10.08 0.62
CA LEU A 213 -14.57 -9.48 0.94
C LEU A 213 -15.24 -10.12 2.15
N GLY A 214 -15.12 -11.43 2.32
CA GLY A 214 -15.56 -12.14 3.52
C GLY A 214 -14.83 -11.67 4.78
N VAL A 215 -13.51 -11.51 4.69
CA VAL A 215 -12.65 -10.96 5.76
C VAL A 215 -13.11 -9.54 6.13
N ASP A 216 -13.26 -8.65 5.16
CA ASP A 216 -13.70 -7.26 5.38
C ASP A 216 -15.10 -7.21 6.02
N LEU A 217 -16.02 -8.07 5.55
CA LEU A 217 -17.37 -8.16 6.10
C LEU A 217 -17.37 -8.63 7.57
N CYS A 218 -16.55 -9.63 7.92
CA CYS A 218 -16.40 -10.08 9.29
C CYS A 218 -15.85 -8.97 10.20
N LEU A 219 -14.75 -8.35 9.80
CA LEU A 219 -14.10 -7.29 10.58
C LEU A 219 -14.99 -6.07 10.78
N ARG A 220 -15.78 -5.68 9.77
CA ARG A 220 -16.76 -4.59 9.92
C ARG A 220 -17.98 -5.00 10.73
N THR A 221 -18.39 -6.26 10.67
CA THR A 221 -19.49 -6.73 11.53
C THR A 221 -19.09 -6.65 13.01
N VAL A 222 -17.84 -7.00 13.32
CA VAL A 222 -17.27 -6.85 14.68
C VAL A 222 -17.03 -5.38 15.03
N GLY A 223 -16.52 -4.58 14.08
CA GLY A 223 -16.12 -3.19 14.31
C GLY A 223 -14.86 -3.08 15.15
N LEU A 224 -14.93 -2.41 16.30
CA LEU A 224 -13.90 -2.50 17.32
C LEU A 224 -13.87 -3.93 17.91
N VAL A 225 -12.72 -4.59 17.81
CA VAL A 225 -12.50 -5.88 18.48
C VAL A 225 -12.77 -5.79 20.00
N PRO A 226 -13.09 -6.90 20.69
CA PRO A 226 -13.50 -6.87 22.09
C PRO A 226 -12.54 -6.13 23.04
N VAL A 227 -11.23 -6.36 22.89
CA VAL A 227 -10.22 -5.64 23.68
C VAL A 227 -10.18 -4.13 23.38
N ALA A 228 -10.51 -3.71 22.16
CA ALA A 228 -10.54 -2.29 21.79
C ALA A 228 -11.75 -1.57 22.40
N HIS A 229 -12.87 -2.26 22.65
CA HIS A 229 -14.01 -1.68 23.38
C HIS A 229 -13.64 -1.29 24.82
N VAL A 230 -12.91 -2.16 25.55
CA VAL A 230 -12.47 -1.82 26.91
C VAL A 230 -11.36 -0.75 26.92
N LEU A 231 -10.52 -0.70 25.89
CA LEU A 231 -9.58 0.40 25.71
C LEU A 231 -10.29 1.74 25.48
N ARG A 232 -11.36 1.78 24.67
CA ARG A 232 -12.18 2.98 24.49
C ARG A 232 -12.77 3.48 25.80
N LEU A 233 -13.24 2.57 26.66
CA LEU A 233 -13.77 2.94 27.98
C LEU A 233 -12.67 3.46 28.92
N ALA A 234 -11.48 2.86 28.89
CA ALA A 234 -10.35 3.28 29.73
C ALA A 234 -9.69 4.58 29.23
N LEU A 235 -9.80 4.88 27.94
CA LEU A 235 -9.11 5.96 27.25
C LEU A 235 -10.03 6.71 26.27
N PRO A 236 -11.17 7.26 26.73
CA PRO A 236 -12.19 7.81 25.83
C PRO A 236 -11.66 8.96 24.97
N ASP A 237 -10.84 9.84 25.56
CA ASP A 237 -10.31 11.03 24.89
C ASP A 237 -8.90 10.82 24.31
N ALA A 238 -8.36 9.60 24.35
CA ALA A 238 -6.99 9.33 23.94
C ALA A 238 -6.81 9.19 22.42
N ALA A 239 -7.87 8.82 21.71
CA ALA A 239 -7.88 8.57 20.28
C ALA A 239 -9.21 8.98 19.64
N ASP A 240 -9.18 9.18 18.32
CA ASP A 240 -10.39 9.21 17.51
C ASP A 240 -10.91 7.77 17.33
N TRP A 241 -11.70 7.29 18.29
CA TRP A 241 -12.22 5.92 18.30
C TRP A 241 -13.18 5.63 17.15
N ASP A 242 -13.88 6.65 16.66
CA ASP A 242 -14.78 6.50 15.52
C ASP A 242 -13.97 6.34 14.22
N ALA A 243 -12.80 7.00 14.09
CA ALA A 243 -11.87 6.71 13.00
C ALA A 243 -11.24 5.30 13.08
N ILE A 244 -11.12 4.72 14.29
CA ILE A 244 -10.57 3.37 14.49
C ILE A 244 -11.64 2.28 14.24
N ASP A 245 -12.91 2.52 14.60
CA ASP A 245 -14.00 1.55 14.44
C ASP A 245 -14.36 1.33 12.96
N LEU A 246 -14.16 0.11 12.47
CA LEU A 246 -14.43 -0.28 11.08
C LEU A 246 -15.91 -0.20 10.67
N ARG A 247 -16.85 -0.14 11.64
CA ARG A 247 -18.28 0.09 11.39
C ARG A 247 -18.57 1.51 10.94
N GLU A 248 -17.78 2.47 11.43
CA GLU A 248 -18.03 3.88 11.19
C GLU A 248 -17.55 4.30 9.81
N ASN A 249 -18.38 5.07 9.13
CA ASN A 249 -18.01 5.70 7.87
C ASN A 249 -17.24 6.99 8.13
N ARG A 250 -16.13 7.18 7.41
CA ARG A 250 -15.29 8.35 7.59
C ARG A 250 -15.67 9.42 6.57
N PRO A 251 -15.81 10.69 6.98
CA PRO A 251 -16.15 11.76 6.07
C PRO A 251 -15.01 11.97 5.07
N LEU A 252 -15.34 11.79 3.79
CA LEU A 252 -14.45 12.08 2.66
C LEU A 252 -14.54 13.57 2.28
N LEU A 253 -13.45 14.15 1.76
CA LEU A 253 -13.46 15.54 1.27
C LEU A 253 -14.40 15.73 0.07
N THR A 254 -14.53 14.70 -0.76
CA THR A 254 -15.53 14.61 -1.82
C THR A 254 -16.64 13.69 -1.34
N PRO A 255 -17.93 14.06 -1.40
CA PRO A 255 -19.00 13.16 -1.01
C PRO A 255 -18.97 11.91 -1.91
N ALA A 256 -18.60 10.77 -1.35
CA ALA A 256 -18.89 9.48 -1.99
C ALA A 256 -20.42 9.29 -2.01
N VAL A 257 -20.89 8.34 -2.82
CA VAL A 257 -22.29 7.87 -2.70
C VAL A 257 -22.52 7.54 -1.22
N PRO A 258 -23.61 8.02 -0.59
CA PRO A 258 -24.02 7.48 0.69
C PRO A 258 -24.12 5.98 0.51
N ASP A 259 -23.38 5.21 1.30
CA ASP A 259 -23.46 3.76 1.27
C ASP A 259 -24.93 3.34 1.22
N PRO A 260 -25.35 2.49 0.28
CA PRO A 260 -26.70 1.98 0.34
C PRO A 260 -26.83 1.14 1.62
N VAL A 261 -27.39 1.74 2.66
CA VAL A 261 -27.50 1.11 3.96
C VAL A 261 -28.41 -0.10 3.82
N MET A 262 -27.93 -1.29 4.21
CA MET A 262 -28.79 -2.46 4.33
C MET A 262 -29.99 -2.14 5.23
N PRO A 263 -31.20 -2.70 5.01
CA PRO A 263 -32.40 -2.38 5.80
C PRO A 263 -32.23 -2.55 7.32
N ASP A 264 -31.21 -3.28 7.76
CA ASP A 264 -30.84 -3.55 9.15
C ASP A 264 -29.79 -2.56 9.73
N GLY A 265 -29.40 -1.52 8.99
CA GLY A 265 -28.48 -0.48 9.46
C GLY A 265 -27.00 -0.83 9.39
N THR A 266 -26.63 -1.87 8.65
CA THR A 266 -25.27 -2.42 8.70
C THR A 266 -24.47 -2.23 7.42
N GLY A 267 -23.90 -1.02 7.28
CA GLY A 267 -22.94 -0.70 6.22
C GLY A 267 -23.46 -0.81 4.78
N PRO A 268 -22.58 -0.57 3.79
CA PRO A 268 -22.92 -0.63 2.36
C PRO A 268 -23.33 -2.04 1.93
N PRO A 269 -24.17 -2.22 0.89
CA PRO A 269 -24.57 -3.54 0.43
C PRO A 269 -23.32 -4.21 -0.09
N MET A 270 -23.02 -5.37 0.49
CA MET A 270 -21.97 -6.20 -0.08
C MET A 270 -22.38 -6.61 -1.50
N PRO A 271 -21.41 -6.69 -2.42
CA PRO A 271 -21.56 -7.37 -3.69
C PRO A 271 -22.27 -8.71 -3.47
N ARG A 272 -23.36 -8.96 -4.22
CA ARG A 272 -23.97 -10.29 -4.21
C ARG A 272 -23.06 -11.19 -5.05
N PRO A 273 -22.54 -12.30 -4.50
CA PRO A 273 -21.82 -13.27 -5.31
C PRO A 273 -22.74 -13.79 -6.42
N ASP A 274 -22.27 -13.72 -7.66
CA ASP A 274 -23.05 -14.12 -8.84
C ASP A 274 -23.05 -15.65 -9.02
N THR A 275 -22.08 -16.34 -8.42
CA THR A 275 -21.92 -17.79 -8.50
C THR A 275 -21.88 -18.44 -7.12
N GLU A 276 -22.24 -19.73 -7.06
CA GLU A 276 -22.12 -20.53 -5.84
C GLU A 276 -20.66 -20.62 -5.35
N HIS A 277 -19.70 -20.60 -6.28
CA HIS A 277 -18.27 -20.58 -5.96
C HIS A 277 -17.87 -19.30 -5.21
N ASP A 278 -18.30 -18.14 -5.73
CA ASP A 278 -18.04 -16.84 -5.13
C ASP A 278 -18.69 -16.72 -3.74
N GLN A 279 -19.90 -17.27 -3.60
CA GLN A 279 -20.60 -17.29 -2.31
C GLN A 279 -19.86 -18.14 -1.28
N LYS A 280 -19.38 -19.32 -1.67
CA LYS A 280 -18.57 -20.18 -0.80
C LYS A 280 -17.26 -19.50 -0.40
N ALA A 281 -16.58 -18.85 -1.35
CA ALA A 281 -15.35 -18.10 -1.08
C ALA A 281 -15.57 -16.93 -0.10
N LEU A 282 -16.68 -16.19 -0.23
CA LEU A 282 -17.05 -15.13 0.72
C LEU A 282 -17.33 -15.68 2.12
N VAL A 283 -18.12 -16.74 2.21
CA VAL A 283 -18.44 -17.43 3.48
C VAL A 283 -17.17 -17.94 4.14
N GLN A 284 -16.28 -18.56 3.36
CA GLN A 284 -14.99 -19.05 3.81
C GLN A 284 -14.12 -17.96 4.42
N GLY A 285 -13.95 -16.83 3.72
CA GLY A 285 -13.17 -15.71 4.22
C GLY A 285 -13.73 -15.13 5.52
N PHE A 286 -15.05 -15.06 5.65
CA PHE A 286 -15.72 -14.62 6.86
C PHE A 286 -15.47 -15.58 8.04
N GLN A 287 -15.75 -16.87 7.85
CA GLN A 287 -15.63 -17.90 8.89
C GLN A 287 -14.20 -17.99 9.42
N TRP A 288 -13.22 -18.12 8.52
CA TRP A 288 -11.81 -18.15 8.89
C TRP A 288 -11.41 -16.91 9.70
N THR A 289 -11.87 -15.72 9.31
CA THR A 289 -11.58 -14.47 10.03
C THR A 289 -12.16 -14.50 11.45
N LEU A 290 -13.42 -14.95 11.60
CA LEU A 290 -14.05 -15.05 12.90
C LEU A 290 -13.31 -16.04 13.81
N ASP A 291 -12.96 -17.22 13.29
CA ASP A 291 -12.29 -18.26 14.09
C ASP A 291 -10.86 -17.86 14.49
N VAL A 292 -10.14 -17.12 13.63
CA VAL A 292 -8.84 -16.54 13.97
C VAL A 292 -8.98 -15.45 15.04
N LEU A 293 -9.96 -14.56 14.91
CA LEU A 293 -10.23 -13.52 15.89
C LEU A 293 -10.60 -14.10 17.26
N GLN A 294 -11.42 -15.15 17.28
CA GLN A 294 -11.82 -15.87 18.49
C GLN A 294 -10.60 -16.44 19.23
N ARG A 295 -9.74 -17.19 18.52
CA ARG A 295 -8.52 -17.77 19.11
C ARG A 295 -7.55 -16.71 19.61
N TRP A 296 -7.37 -15.63 18.85
CA TRP A 296 -6.50 -14.53 19.25
C TRP A 296 -7.04 -13.81 20.50
N ASP A 297 -8.34 -13.52 20.54
CA ASP A 297 -8.99 -12.83 21.67
C ASP A 297 -8.95 -13.67 22.95
N GLU A 298 -9.20 -14.98 22.85
CA GLU A 298 -9.10 -15.91 23.98
C GLU A 298 -7.68 -15.97 24.55
N SER A 299 -6.69 -16.08 23.68
CA SER A 299 -5.27 -16.07 24.07
C SER A 299 -4.88 -14.75 24.73
N LEU A 300 -5.31 -13.61 24.17
CA LEU A 300 -5.07 -12.29 24.74
C LEU A 300 -5.76 -12.12 26.09
N ALA A 301 -7.03 -12.53 26.22
CA ALA A 301 -7.76 -12.46 27.48
C ALA A 301 -7.10 -13.33 28.57
N GLN A 302 -6.54 -14.48 28.22
CA GLN A 302 -5.77 -15.31 29.14
C GLN A 302 -4.46 -14.62 29.58
N ASP A 303 -3.68 -14.10 28.65
CA ASP A 303 -2.44 -13.37 28.96
C ASP A 303 -2.70 -12.14 29.85
N LEU A 304 -3.74 -11.37 29.56
CA LEU A 304 -4.13 -10.21 30.37
C LEU A 304 -4.54 -10.60 31.80
N ARG A 305 -5.23 -11.73 31.99
CA ARG A 305 -5.56 -12.26 33.33
C ARG A 305 -4.30 -12.67 34.10
N LEU A 306 -3.40 -13.41 33.45
CA LEU A 306 -2.16 -13.86 34.09
C LEU A 306 -1.28 -12.69 34.53
N ARG A 307 -1.27 -11.60 33.75
CA ARG A 307 -0.49 -10.38 34.07
C ARG A 307 -1.04 -9.56 35.24
N LEU A 308 -2.23 -9.86 35.75
CA LEU A 308 -2.66 -9.28 37.02
C LEU A 308 -1.88 -9.84 38.21
N ASP A 309 -1.28 -11.03 38.07
CA ASP A 309 -0.35 -11.59 39.04
C ASP A 309 1.05 -10.96 38.86
N ALA A 310 1.51 -10.24 39.89
CA ALA A 310 2.81 -9.57 39.89
C ALA A 310 3.99 -10.56 39.76
N SER A 311 3.84 -11.80 40.23
CA SER A 311 4.86 -12.84 40.07
C SER A 311 4.96 -13.30 38.62
N TYR A 312 3.82 -13.47 37.95
CA TYR A 312 3.82 -13.80 36.52
C TYR A 312 4.53 -12.71 35.70
N GLU A 313 4.20 -11.44 35.94
CA GLU A 313 4.83 -10.32 35.23
C GLU A 313 6.34 -10.24 35.46
N MET A 314 6.79 -10.43 36.70
CA MET A 314 8.22 -10.43 37.01
C MET A 314 8.93 -11.60 36.34
N GLY A 315 8.31 -12.78 36.29
CA GLY A 315 8.83 -13.94 35.57
C GLY A 315 9.03 -13.66 34.08
N GLU A 316 8.06 -13.02 33.44
CA GLU A 316 8.15 -12.61 32.04
C GLU A 316 9.24 -11.56 31.80
N LEU A 317 9.37 -10.57 32.68
CA LEU A 317 10.45 -9.58 32.60
C LEU A 317 11.83 -10.24 32.72
N LEU A 318 11.99 -11.19 33.64
CA LEU A 318 13.23 -11.93 33.80
C LEU A 318 13.55 -12.78 32.56
N ARG A 319 12.56 -13.48 31.98
CA ARG A 319 12.73 -14.25 30.74
C ARG A 319 13.24 -13.39 29.59
N ASP A 320 12.71 -12.17 29.43
CA ASP A 320 13.12 -11.24 28.36
C ASP A 320 14.59 -10.81 28.51
N LYS A 321 15.02 -10.50 29.74
CA LYS A 321 16.39 -10.03 30.01
C LYS A 321 17.41 -11.16 30.19
N ALA A 322 16.96 -12.38 30.45
CA ALA A 322 17.77 -13.53 30.87
C ALA A 322 18.95 -13.80 29.94
N ARG A 323 18.69 -13.88 28.63
CA ARG A 323 19.72 -14.26 27.64
C ARG A 323 20.90 -13.29 27.63
N GLN A 324 20.63 -11.99 27.62
CA GLN A 324 21.65 -10.94 27.62
C GLN A 324 22.31 -10.85 29.00
N ALA A 325 21.51 -10.92 30.07
CA ALA A 325 22.01 -10.84 31.44
C ALA A 325 22.96 -12.00 31.78
N ALA A 326 22.71 -13.22 31.29
CA ALA A 326 23.55 -14.38 31.55
C ALA A 326 25.02 -14.18 31.15
N VAL A 327 25.27 -13.42 30.07
CA VAL A 327 26.62 -13.14 29.55
C VAL A 327 27.45 -12.32 30.55
N TYR A 328 26.85 -11.38 31.27
CA TYR A 328 27.56 -10.43 32.13
C TYR A 328 27.67 -10.86 33.60
N HIS A 329 26.87 -11.84 34.04
CA HIS A 329 26.75 -12.20 35.47
C HIS A 329 27.48 -13.50 35.86
N GLN A 330 28.61 -13.81 35.21
CA GLN A 330 29.38 -15.03 35.46
C GLN A 330 30.08 -15.05 36.84
N ASN A 331 30.50 -13.86 37.32
CA ASN A 331 31.27 -13.72 38.56
C ASN A 331 30.41 -13.33 39.77
N HIS A 332 29.10 -13.15 39.60
CA HIS A 332 28.17 -12.83 40.68
C HIS A 332 27.47 -14.11 41.15
N GLN A 333 27.38 -14.32 42.46
CA GLN A 333 26.73 -15.50 43.03
C GLN A 333 25.37 -15.15 43.64
N LEU A 334 24.40 -16.05 43.47
CA LEU A 334 23.11 -16.05 44.16
C LEU A 334 22.87 -17.47 44.70
N ALA A 335 22.61 -17.58 46.01
CA ALA A 335 22.41 -18.86 46.71
C ALA A 335 23.54 -19.89 46.43
N GLY A 336 24.80 -19.44 46.40
CA GLY A 336 25.98 -20.30 46.19
C GLY A 336 26.21 -20.77 44.74
N ARG A 337 25.42 -20.29 43.78
CA ARG A 337 25.55 -20.60 42.34
C ARG A 337 25.78 -19.34 41.52
N PRO A 338 26.56 -19.37 40.42
CA PRO A 338 26.71 -18.23 39.52
C PRO A 338 25.36 -17.75 38.99
N LEU A 339 25.12 -16.44 39.03
CA LEU A 339 23.89 -15.80 38.57
C LEU A 339 23.66 -16.02 37.07
N SER A 340 24.73 -16.13 36.27
CA SER A 340 24.63 -16.54 34.86
C SER A 340 23.88 -17.85 34.65
N ARG A 341 24.10 -18.86 35.51
CA ARG A 341 23.41 -20.17 35.42
C ARG A 341 21.94 -20.06 35.79
N TRP A 342 21.61 -19.25 36.80
CA TRP A 342 20.22 -18.95 37.11
C TRP A 342 19.51 -18.29 35.92
N LEU A 343 20.18 -17.35 35.23
CA LEU A 343 19.62 -16.64 34.08
C LEU A 343 19.51 -17.54 32.84
N GLU A 344 20.46 -18.44 32.60
CA GLU A 344 20.34 -19.47 31.54
C GLU A 344 19.10 -20.34 31.73
N GLU A 345 18.84 -20.80 32.96
CA GLU A 345 17.67 -21.62 33.29
C GLU A 345 16.37 -20.82 33.32
N CYS A 346 16.44 -19.56 33.76
CA CYS A 346 15.30 -18.63 33.85
C CYS A 346 14.59 -18.44 32.51
N HIS A 347 15.30 -18.59 31.39
CA HIS A 347 14.69 -18.51 30.06
C HIS A 347 13.53 -19.50 29.89
N ASN A 348 13.64 -20.70 30.48
CA ASN A 348 12.61 -21.72 30.45
C ASN A 348 11.67 -21.58 31.65
N ASP A 349 12.23 -21.55 32.86
CA ASP A 349 11.48 -21.47 34.12
C ASP A 349 12.07 -20.38 35.05
N PRO A 350 11.39 -19.23 35.23
CA PRO A 350 11.85 -18.15 36.08
C PRO A 350 11.58 -18.40 37.56
N ALA A 351 10.69 -19.34 37.92
CA ALA A 351 10.24 -19.52 39.30
C ALA A 351 11.39 -19.81 40.29
N PRO A 352 12.39 -20.67 39.96
CA PRO A 352 13.53 -20.91 40.84
C PRO A 352 14.38 -19.65 41.10
N LEU A 353 14.64 -18.84 40.05
CA LEU A 353 15.40 -17.60 40.20
C LEU A 353 14.63 -16.58 41.03
N MET A 354 13.32 -16.44 40.79
CA MET A 354 12.47 -15.54 41.56
C MET A 354 12.44 -15.91 43.04
N ALA A 355 12.29 -17.21 43.37
CA ALA A 355 12.34 -17.68 44.75
C ALA A 355 13.70 -17.37 45.42
N ALA A 356 14.80 -17.56 44.69
CA ALA A 356 16.14 -17.24 45.17
C ALA A 356 16.35 -15.72 45.38
N LEU A 357 15.77 -14.87 44.52
CA LEU A 357 15.81 -13.42 44.66
C LEU A 357 14.98 -12.94 45.85
N ALA A 358 13.77 -13.46 46.03
CA ALA A 358 12.88 -13.12 47.13
C ALA A 358 13.45 -13.53 48.50
N ALA A 359 14.19 -14.64 48.57
CA ALA A 359 14.91 -15.06 49.76
C ALA A 359 16.28 -14.36 49.94
N GLY A 360 16.74 -13.63 48.92
CA GLY A 360 18.07 -13.02 48.86
C GLY A 360 18.13 -11.64 49.48
N ARG A 361 19.35 -11.14 49.72
CA ARG A 361 19.59 -9.82 50.33
C ARG A 361 19.28 -8.63 49.40
N LEU A 362 19.00 -8.89 48.12
CA LEU A 362 18.74 -7.87 47.11
C LEU A 362 17.29 -7.36 47.15
N VAL A 363 16.38 -8.13 47.73
CA VAL A 363 14.95 -7.83 47.80
C VAL A 363 14.53 -7.77 49.27
N ARG A 364 13.85 -6.70 49.66
CA ARG A 364 13.15 -6.58 50.94
C ARG A 364 11.65 -6.76 50.67
N PRO A 365 11.03 -7.88 51.09
CA PRO A 365 9.61 -8.13 50.86
C PRO A 365 8.74 -6.97 51.35
N ASP A 366 7.74 -6.59 50.55
CA ASP A 366 6.80 -5.48 50.80
C ASP A 366 7.42 -4.07 50.86
N ASP A 367 8.74 -3.93 50.66
CA ASP A 367 9.43 -2.63 50.68
C ASP A 367 10.31 -2.43 49.44
N PRO A 368 9.70 -2.03 48.30
CA PRO A 368 10.43 -1.79 47.06
C PRO A 368 11.46 -0.67 47.17
N GLU A 369 11.17 0.40 47.90
CA GLU A 369 12.06 1.57 47.98
C GLU A 369 13.32 1.27 48.79
N SER A 370 13.22 0.44 49.82
CA SER A 370 14.39 0.02 50.61
C SER A 370 15.14 -1.18 50.03
N SER A 371 14.62 -1.83 48.99
CA SER A 371 15.26 -2.99 48.35
C SER A 371 16.54 -2.59 47.61
N PRO A 372 17.71 -3.21 47.91
CA PRO A 372 18.99 -2.90 47.24
C PRO A 372 18.95 -3.06 45.71
N LEU A 373 18.10 -3.94 45.19
CA LEU A 373 17.87 -4.07 43.75
C LEU A 373 17.40 -2.73 43.14
N ILE A 374 16.49 -2.02 43.81
CA ILE A 374 15.90 -0.75 43.35
C ILE A 374 16.80 0.44 43.68
N ASN A 375 17.17 0.62 44.95
CA ASN A 375 17.82 1.85 45.41
C ASN A 375 19.35 1.88 45.21
N ALA A 376 19.98 0.75 44.92
CA ALA A 376 21.42 0.67 44.69
C ALA A 376 21.74 0.19 43.27
N LEU A 377 21.32 -1.03 42.90
CA LEU A 377 21.79 -1.67 41.66
C LEU A 377 21.28 -0.98 40.39
N ILE A 378 19.97 -0.73 40.30
CA ILE A 378 19.35 -0.14 39.10
C ILE A 378 19.16 1.38 39.22
N SER A 379 19.64 1.99 40.31
CA SER A 379 19.62 3.42 40.56
C SER A 379 20.44 4.20 39.52
N PRO A 380 20.28 5.55 39.41
CA PRO A 380 21.07 6.36 38.48
C PRO A 380 22.59 6.26 38.66
N GLN A 381 23.05 5.92 39.87
CA GLN A 381 24.46 5.74 40.21
C GLN A 381 24.87 4.25 40.25
N GLY A 382 23.91 3.36 40.01
CA GLY A 382 24.08 1.91 40.12
C GLY A 382 24.75 1.28 38.89
N PRO A 383 25.41 0.12 39.06
CA PRO A 383 26.08 -0.60 37.97
C PRO A 383 25.10 -1.14 36.91
N MET A 384 23.81 -1.25 37.23
CA MET A 384 22.75 -1.70 36.30
C MET A 384 21.88 -0.54 35.80
N PHE A 385 22.37 0.70 35.88
CA PHE A 385 21.66 1.87 35.38
C PHE A 385 21.28 1.70 33.89
N ARG A 386 20.01 1.99 33.57
CA ARG A 386 19.37 1.90 32.23
C ARG A 386 19.18 0.50 31.65
N ILE A 387 19.45 -0.57 32.39
CA ILE A 387 19.12 -1.94 31.94
C ILE A 387 17.60 -2.18 31.91
N PHE A 388 16.90 -1.61 32.89
CA PHE A 388 15.45 -1.67 33.03
C PHE A 388 14.81 -0.35 32.60
N THR A 389 13.74 -0.43 31.82
CA THR A 389 12.91 0.74 31.48
C THR A 389 12.11 1.19 32.70
N ARG A 390 11.46 2.37 32.62
CA ARG A 390 10.52 2.81 33.67
C ARG A 390 9.39 1.81 33.91
N GLN A 391 8.90 1.16 32.84
CA GLN A 391 7.87 0.14 32.93
C GLN A 391 8.40 -1.13 33.60
N ASP A 392 9.63 -1.55 33.24
CA ASP A 392 10.29 -2.72 33.85
C ASP A 392 10.47 -2.51 35.37
N VAL A 393 10.91 -1.31 35.79
CA VAL A 393 11.07 -0.98 37.21
C VAL A 393 9.73 -1.05 37.96
N ALA A 394 8.63 -0.58 37.35
CA ALA A 394 7.30 -0.69 37.94
C ALA A 394 6.86 -2.16 38.12
N VAL A 395 7.20 -3.06 37.18
CA VAL A 395 6.98 -4.51 37.33
C VAL A 395 7.74 -5.04 38.55
N ILE A 396 9.03 -4.72 38.66
CA ILE A 396 9.88 -5.16 39.80
C ILE A 396 9.29 -4.65 41.12
N GLN A 397 8.91 -3.38 41.19
CA GLN A 397 8.33 -2.78 42.40
C GLN A 397 7.03 -3.45 42.82
N ARG A 398 6.11 -3.70 41.86
CA ARG A 398 4.85 -4.41 42.15
C ARG A 398 5.09 -5.82 42.66
N TRP A 399 6.06 -6.53 42.06
CA TRP A 399 6.43 -7.87 42.54
C TRP A 399 6.98 -7.83 43.96
N ILE A 400 7.91 -6.92 44.27
CA ILE A 400 8.46 -6.79 45.62
C ILE A 400 7.35 -6.46 46.64
N ALA A 401 6.45 -5.53 46.30
CA ALA A 401 5.30 -5.17 47.13
C ALA A 401 4.30 -6.33 47.33
N SER A 402 4.27 -7.30 46.42
CA SER A 402 3.40 -8.48 46.54
C SER A 402 3.98 -9.59 47.43
N LEU A 403 5.26 -9.52 47.79
CA LEU A 403 5.92 -10.58 48.57
C LEU A 403 5.45 -10.52 50.04
N PRO A 404 5.06 -11.66 50.64
CA PRO A 404 4.61 -11.69 52.02
C PRO A 404 5.76 -11.35 52.99
N HIS A 405 5.45 -10.65 54.08
CA HIS A 405 6.36 -10.59 55.23
C HIS A 405 6.64 -12.01 55.74
N SER A 406 7.91 -12.31 56.00
CA SER A 406 8.38 -13.67 56.17
C SER A 406 7.75 -14.39 57.37
N THR A 407 6.83 -15.34 57.11
CA THR A 407 6.65 -16.53 57.94
C THR A 407 6.63 -17.75 57.03
N VAL A 408 7.62 -18.62 57.23
CA VAL A 408 7.88 -19.83 56.47
C VAL A 408 6.75 -20.83 56.67
N SER A 409 6.17 -21.34 55.58
CA SER A 409 5.50 -22.64 55.59
C SER A 409 5.72 -23.35 54.25
N ARG A 410 6.13 -24.62 54.33
CA ARG A 410 6.66 -25.45 53.24
C ARG A 410 5.66 -26.57 52.95
N VAL A 411 5.20 -26.72 51.70
CA VAL A 411 4.38 -27.86 51.25
C VAL A 411 4.84 -28.31 49.83
N PRO A 412 4.77 -29.61 49.48
CA PRO A 412 5.65 -30.24 48.47
C PRO A 412 5.16 -30.24 47.02
N ARG A 413 6.12 -30.51 46.12
CA ARG A 413 6.08 -30.55 44.65
C ARG A 413 5.57 -31.90 44.10
N PRO A 414 4.79 -31.96 42.99
CA PRO A 414 4.62 -33.16 42.18
C PRO A 414 5.68 -33.27 41.07
N ALA A 415 5.93 -34.50 40.62
CA ALA A 415 6.93 -34.88 39.63
C ALA A 415 6.44 -34.74 38.16
N PRO A 416 7.34 -34.72 37.16
CA PRO A 416 7.05 -34.42 35.75
C PRO A 416 6.53 -35.63 34.93
N PRO A 417 6.02 -35.39 33.70
CA PRO A 417 5.30 -36.37 32.87
C PRO A 417 6.22 -37.33 32.11
N GLY A 418 5.67 -38.48 31.72
CA GLY A 418 6.31 -39.48 30.87
C GLY A 418 6.25 -39.12 29.38
N ASP A 419 7.31 -39.54 28.67
CA ASP A 419 7.49 -39.54 27.23
C ASP A 419 6.43 -40.40 26.51
N GLU A 420 5.86 -39.91 25.40
CA GLU A 420 5.52 -40.73 24.23
C GLU A 420 5.63 -39.94 22.90
N ASP A 421 6.61 -40.36 22.10
CA ASP A 421 6.57 -40.73 20.67
C ASP A 421 5.96 -39.76 19.62
N HIS A 422 6.85 -39.01 18.94
CA HIS A 422 6.58 -38.39 17.64
C HIS A 422 6.81 -39.42 16.52
N ARG A 423 5.75 -39.82 15.81
CA ARG A 423 5.84 -40.52 14.52
C ARG A 423 5.80 -39.53 13.35
N PRO A 424 6.71 -39.61 12.35
CA PRO A 424 6.53 -38.97 11.06
C PRO A 424 5.85 -39.95 10.09
N GLY A 425 4.68 -39.58 9.55
CA GLY A 425 4.05 -40.28 8.42
C GLY A 425 4.31 -39.53 7.10
N PRO A 426 4.80 -40.19 6.03
CA PRO A 426 4.95 -39.56 4.73
C PRO A 426 3.66 -39.72 3.91
N GLY A 427 2.92 -38.63 3.72
CA GLY A 427 1.71 -38.55 2.90
C GLY A 427 1.96 -37.84 1.56
N ARG A 428 2.18 -38.65 0.53
CA ARG A 428 2.19 -38.41 -0.93
C ARG A 428 1.62 -37.06 -1.44
N ARG A 429 2.49 -36.29 -2.11
CA ARG A 429 2.15 -35.14 -2.99
C ARG A 429 1.34 -35.62 -4.21
N THR A 430 0.16 -35.05 -4.43
CA THR A 430 -0.47 -34.98 -5.75
C THR A 430 -0.07 -33.66 -6.40
N ALA A 431 0.38 -33.75 -7.66
CA ALA A 431 0.77 -32.60 -8.45
C ALA A 431 -0.46 -31.74 -8.81
N PRO A 432 -0.41 -30.41 -8.65
CA PRO A 432 -1.38 -29.54 -9.29
C PRO A 432 -1.08 -29.47 -10.79
N ASP A 433 -2.17 -29.37 -11.53
CA ASP A 433 -2.25 -29.12 -12.95
C ASP A 433 -1.33 -27.97 -13.38
N GLN A 434 -0.70 -28.12 -14.55
CA GLN A 434 0.38 -27.23 -15.00
C GLN A 434 -0.13 -25.79 -15.14
N ALA A 435 0.27 -24.92 -14.21
CA ALA A 435 0.21 -23.48 -14.41
C ALA A 435 0.93 -23.15 -15.73
N PRO A 436 0.38 -22.23 -16.55
CA PRO A 436 1.03 -21.83 -17.79
C PRO A 436 2.45 -21.35 -17.46
N ALA A 437 3.44 -21.86 -18.21
CA ALA A 437 4.85 -21.56 -17.99
C ALA A 437 5.07 -20.06 -17.84
N ASP A 438 5.77 -19.65 -16.77
CA ASP A 438 6.15 -18.24 -16.55
C ASP A 438 7.00 -17.77 -17.73
N ARG A 439 6.38 -16.99 -18.62
CA ARG A 439 7.00 -16.53 -19.86
C ARG A 439 6.70 -15.06 -20.10
N ARG A 440 7.62 -14.40 -20.80
CA ARG A 440 7.44 -13.01 -21.21
C ARG A 440 6.26 -12.90 -22.20
N PRO A 441 5.53 -11.78 -22.19
CA PRO A 441 4.54 -11.47 -23.23
C PRO A 441 5.18 -11.45 -24.62
N THR A 442 4.47 -12.00 -25.61
CA THR A 442 4.90 -12.07 -27.02
C THR A 442 4.73 -10.77 -27.78
N GLY A 443 3.86 -9.86 -27.31
CA GLY A 443 3.58 -8.59 -27.97
C GLY A 443 2.72 -7.65 -27.12
N LEU A 444 2.46 -6.45 -27.65
CA LEU A 444 1.80 -5.36 -26.92
C LEU A 444 0.39 -5.71 -26.43
N ARG A 445 -0.39 -6.45 -27.21
CA ARG A 445 -1.76 -6.84 -26.85
C ARG A 445 -1.80 -7.83 -25.70
N GLU A 446 -0.90 -8.82 -25.73
CA GLU A 446 -0.76 -9.78 -24.63
C GLU A 446 -0.25 -9.07 -23.37
N ALA A 447 0.76 -8.21 -23.52
CA ALA A 447 1.24 -7.38 -22.42
C ALA A 447 0.14 -6.50 -21.83
N TYR A 448 -0.67 -5.84 -22.67
CA TYR A 448 -1.78 -5.00 -22.23
C TYR A 448 -2.79 -5.79 -21.40
N HIS A 449 -3.22 -6.97 -21.86
CA HIS A 449 -4.16 -7.81 -21.11
C HIS A 449 -3.59 -8.27 -19.76
N LEU A 450 -2.35 -8.76 -19.74
CA LEU A 450 -1.69 -9.23 -18.51
C LEU A 450 -1.38 -8.06 -17.54
N LEU A 451 -1.01 -6.91 -18.10
CA LEU A 451 -0.80 -5.57 -17.52
C LEU A 451 -1.90 -5.11 -16.55
N GLN A 452 -3.15 -5.35 -16.92
CA GLN A 452 -4.31 -4.78 -16.23
C GLN A 452 -4.68 -5.46 -14.93
N ARG A 453 -4.26 -6.71 -14.72
CA ARG A 453 -4.50 -7.44 -13.46
C ARG A 453 -3.57 -6.97 -12.35
N ARG A 454 -3.64 -7.54 -11.14
CA ARG A 454 -2.71 -7.18 -10.05
C ARG A 454 -1.72 -8.29 -9.73
N THR A 455 -2.07 -9.54 -10.03
CA THR A 455 -1.12 -10.65 -9.97
C THR A 455 0.02 -10.43 -10.97
N GLU A 456 1.24 -10.64 -10.50
CA GLU A 456 2.47 -10.44 -11.25
C GLU A 456 3.28 -11.74 -11.20
N THR A 457 3.80 -12.18 -12.35
CA THR A 457 4.79 -13.26 -12.43
C THR A 457 6.19 -12.67 -12.59
N PRO A 458 7.25 -13.41 -12.24
CA PRO A 458 8.63 -12.95 -12.47
C PRO A 458 8.89 -12.51 -13.92
N ALA A 459 8.48 -13.29 -14.93
CA ALA A 459 8.70 -12.92 -16.32
C ALA A 459 7.90 -11.67 -16.76
N LEU A 460 6.68 -11.46 -16.22
CA LEU A 460 5.89 -10.26 -16.48
C LEU A 460 6.53 -9.02 -15.83
N ARG A 461 7.06 -9.16 -14.61
CA ARG A 461 7.81 -8.10 -13.91
C ARG A 461 9.03 -7.67 -14.72
N GLU A 462 9.84 -8.62 -15.17
CA GLU A 462 11.00 -8.34 -16.02
C GLU A 462 10.62 -7.66 -17.33
N TYR A 463 9.53 -8.09 -17.98
CA TYR A 463 8.97 -7.40 -19.14
C TYR A 463 8.61 -5.94 -18.85
N ALA A 464 7.86 -5.69 -17.78
CA ALA A 464 7.41 -4.36 -17.39
C ALA A 464 8.59 -3.42 -17.12
N LEU A 465 9.57 -3.87 -16.32
CA LEU A 465 10.78 -3.11 -16.00
C LEU A 465 11.58 -2.75 -17.26
N ASP A 466 11.82 -3.72 -18.15
CA ASP A 466 12.53 -3.48 -19.41
C ASP A 466 11.78 -2.49 -20.30
N TYR A 467 10.45 -2.59 -20.36
CA TYR A 467 9.61 -1.70 -21.16
C TYR A 467 9.69 -0.26 -20.65
N VAL A 468 9.58 -0.06 -19.33
CA VAL A 468 9.69 1.25 -18.67
C VAL A 468 11.07 1.86 -18.90
N HIS A 469 12.15 1.10 -18.69
CA HIS A 469 13.50 1.58 -18.93
C HIS A 469 13.73 2.01 -20.38
N GLN A 470 13.26 1.22 -21.35
CA GLN A 470 13.37 1.58 -22.77
C GLN A 470 12.62 2.88 -23.10
N TRP A 471 11.42 3.05 -22.55
CA TRP A 471 10.59 4.24 -22.72
C TRP A 471 11.26 5.49 -22.11
N LEU A 472 11.66 5.42 -20.84
CA LEU A 472 12.31 6.51 -20.12
C LEU A 472 13.66 6.90 -20.73
N ASN A 473 14.40 5.93 -21.27
CA ASN A 473 15.62 6.22 -22.04
C ASN A 473 15.32 7.03 -23.32
N GLY A 474 14.18 6.77 -23.96
CA GLY A 474 13.64 7.58 -25.05
C GLY A 474 13.34 9.01 -24.59
N ALA A 475 12.58 9.15 -23.51
CA ALA A 475 12.22 10.44 -22.92
C ALA A 475 13.45 11.27 -22.54
N ARG A 476 14.44 10.66 -21.90
CA ARG A 476 15.71 11.30 -21.54
C ARG A 476 16.46 11.82 -22.77
N ARG A 477 16.52 11.04 -23.86
CA ARG A 477 17.17 11.49 -25.11
C ARG A 477 16.42 12.67 -25.74
N GLN A 478 15.10 12.67 -25.70
CA GLN A 478 14.29 13.78 -26.22
C GLN A 478 14.44 15.02 -25.34
N LEU A 479 14.36 14.90 -24.01
CA LEU A 479 14.56 16.00 -23.07
C LEU A 479 15.91 16.71 -23.30
N ARG A 480 16.97 15.93 -23.59
CA ARG A 480 18.30 16.47 -23.93
C ARG A 480 18.33 17.20 -25.28
N ARG A 481 17.54 16.75 -26.26
CA ARG A 481 17.45 17.37 -27.60
C ARG A 481 16.62 18.65 -27.57
N ASP A 482 15.51 18.65 -26.86
CA ASP A 482 14.57 19.78 -26.79
C ASP A 482 15.16 20.98 -26.01
N GLY A 483 16.21 20.76 -25.23
CA GLY A 483 16.90 21.82 -24.50
C GLY A 483 16.00 22.50 -23.47
N GLN A 484 16.06 23.83 -23.38
CA GLN A 484 15.12 24.61 -22.59
C GLN A 484 13.91 25.00 -23.45
N SER A 485 12.93 24.10 -23.55
CA SER A 485 11.62 24.44 -24.12
C SER A 485 10.73 25.05 -23.04
N PRO A 486 9.97 26.13 -23.34
CA PRO A 486 9.04 26.72 -22.39
C PRO A 486 7.89 25.79 -21.98
N HIS A 487 7.65 24.71 -22.74
CA HIS A 487 6.65 23.68 -22.47
C HIS A 487 7.16 22.54 -21.56
N GLN A 488 8.41 22.62 -21.10
CA GLN A 488 9.02 21.64 -20.20
C GLN A 488 9.09 22.18 -18.77
N LEU A 489 9.20 21.24 -17.81
CA LEU A 489 9.49 21.58 -16.43
C LEU A 489 10.82 22.34 -16.30
N PRO A 490 10.93 23.28 -15.35
CA PRO A 490 12.14 24.08 -15.12
C PRO A 490 13.39 23.22 -14.95
N ARG A 491 14.56 23.75 -15.34
CA ARG A 491 15.84 23.00 -15.22
C ARG A 491 16.16 22.61 -13.78
N THR A 492 15.92 23.51 -12.85
CA THR A 492 16.06 23.31 -11.41
C THR A 492 14.70 23.41 -10.77
N TRP A 493 14.47 22.63 -9.71
CA TRP A 493 13.24 22.72 -8.95
C TRP A 493 13.11 24.15 -8.37
N PRO A 494 11.99 24.86 -8.59
CA PRO A 494 11.84 26.23 -8.10
C PRO A 494 11.78 26.27 -6.57
N ALA A 495 12.45 27.24 -5.94
CA ALA A 495 12.47 27.38 -4.48
C ALA A 495 11.08 27.61 -3.87
N GLN A 496 10.15 28.18 -4.65
CA GLN A 496 8.77 28.46 -4.25
C GLN A 496 7.77 27.36 -4.66
N GLY A 497 8.27 26.23 -5.18
CA GLY A 497 7.43 25.14 -5.71
C GLY A 497 6.89 25.38 -7.12
N LEU A 498 6.06 24.45 -7.61
CA LEU A 498 5.60 24.39 -8.99
C LEU A 498 4.35 25.21 -9.31
N ARG A 499 3.58 25.65 -8.31
CA ARG A 499 2.29 26.34 -8.53
C ARG A 499 2.41 27.58 -9.43
N ALA A 500 3.45 28.39 -9.25
CA ALA A 500 3.70 29.56 -10.10
C ALA A 500 4.04 29.19 -11.56
N TRP A 501 4.81 28.13 -11.76
CA TRP A 501 5.11 27.62 -13.09
C TRP A 501 3.83 27.10 -13.78
N LEU A 502 3.00 26.38 -13.02
CA LEU A 502 1.73 25.82 -13.51
C LEU A 502 0.77 26.90 -13.99
N ALA A 503 0.58 27.96 -13.20
CA ALA A 503 -0.23 29.12 -13.60
C ALA A 503 0.30 29.77 -14.89
N GLY A 504 1.63 29.90 -15.01
CA GLY A 504 2.27 30.40 -16.23
C GLY A 504 2.05 29.51 -17.46
N GLN A 505 1.96 28.18 -17.30
CA GLN A 505 1.61 27.28 -18.40
C GLN A 505 0.16 27.44 -18.83
N HIS A 506 -0.77 27.53 -17.87
CA HIS A 506 -2.18 27.76 -18.14
C HIS A 506 -2.41 29.04 -18.95
N GLU A 507 -1.77 30.14 -18.58
CA GLU A 507 -1.82 31.39 -19.35
C GLU A 507 -1.28 31.25 -20.76
N ARG A 508 -0.20 30.48 -20.96
CA ARG A 508 0.36 30.20 -22.29
C ARG A 508 -0.61 29.40 -23.14
N HIS A 509 -1.22 28.34 -22.61
CA HIS A 509 -2.23 27.56 -23.31
C HIS A 509 -3.44 28.43 -23.70
N ALA A 510 -3.87 29.32 -22.80
CA ALA A 510 -4.92 30.29 -23.10
C ALA A 510 -4.51 31.20 -24.28
N ARG A 511 -3.33 31.82 -24.24
CA ARG A 511 -2.86 32.70 -25.33
C ARG A 511 -2.76 31.94 -26.67
N GLN A 512 -2.17 30.74 -26.67
CA GLN A 512 -2.04 29.90 -27.86
C GLN A 512 -3.39 29.60 -28.50
N PHE A 513 -4.40 29.26 -27.69
CA PHE A 513 -5.75 29.00 -28.18
C PHE A 513 -6.41 30.23 -28.81
N HIS A 514 -6.20 31.42 -28.24
CA HIS A 514 -6.74 32.67 -28.80
C HIS A 514 -5.99 33.12 -30.07
N SER A 515 -4.68 32.82 -30.17
CA SER A 515 -3.84 33.17 -31.32
C SER A 515 -3.85 32.16 -32.46
N GLY A 516 -4.33 30.94 -32.23
CA GLY A 516 -4.36 29.88 -33.23
C GLY A 516 -5.42 30.14 -34.29
N ASP A 517 -5.06 29.95 -35.57
CA ASP A 517 -6.02 29.91 -36.68
C ASP A 517 -7.12 28.87 -36.38
N ARG A 518 -8.34 29.12 -36.86
CA ARG A 518 -9.46 28.16 -36.78
C ARG A 518 -9.07 26.87 -37.52
N GLU A 519 -8.45 25.93 -36.82
CA GLU A 519 -8.16 24.60 -37.36
C GLU A 519 -9.46 23.97 -37.87
N ALA A 520 -9.40 23.41 -39.07
CA ALA A 520 -10.53 22.72 -39.66
C ALA A 520 -10.91 21.53 -38.77
N LEU A 521 -12.20 21.42 -38.43
CA LEU A 521 -12.70 20.30 -37.65
C LEU A 521 -12.49 18.99 -38.44
N PRO A 522 -12.12 17.89 -37.77
CA PRO A 522 -11.99 16.60 -38.43
C PRO A 522 -13.34 16.16 -39.03
N SER A 523 -13.30 15.32 -40.06
CA SER A 523 -14.52 14.66 -40.55
C SER A 523 -15.12 13.76 -39.46
N ARG A 524 -16.39 13.41 -39.59
CA ARG A 524 -17.07 12.53 -38.63
C ARG A 524 -16.36 11.18 -38.54
N GLU A 525 -15.95 10.61 -39.67
CA GLU A 525 -15.23 9.33 -39.74
C GLU A 525 -13.85 9.42 -39.07
N ALA A 526 -13.11 10.51 -39.30
CA ALA A 526 -11.80 10.73 -38.68
C ALA A 526 -11.92 10.92 -37.15
N LEU A 527 -12.98 11.58 -36.69
CA LEU A 527 -13.28 11.73 -35.27
C LEU A 527 -13.62 10.39 -34.62
N ILE A 528 -14.47 9.58 -35.26
CA ILE A 528 -14.81 8.24 -34.76
C ILE A 528 -13.56 7.36 -34.72
N ASP A 529 -12.79 7.29 -35.81
CA ASP A 529 -11.58 6.47 -35.89
C ASP A 529 -10.57 6.86 -34.80
N SER A 530 -10.28 8.15 -34.64
CA SER A 530 -9.36 8.63 -33.59
C SER A 530 -9.87 8.30 -32.18
N THR A 531 -11.17 8.47 -31.91
CA THR A 531 -11.78 8.14 -30.61
C THR A 531 -11.70 6.63 -30.33
N VAL A 532 -11.96 5.78 -31.32
CA VAL A 532 -11.81 4.32 -31.19
C VAL A 532 -10.37 3.93 -30.92
N GLN A 533 -9.39 4.55 -31.61
CA GLN A 533 -7.97 4.26 -31.37
C GLN A 533 -7.47 4.74 -29.99
N LEU A 534 -8.17 5.68 -29.34
CA LEU A 534 -7.86 6.12 -27.97
C LEU A 534 -8.47 5.24 -26.88
N ALA A 535 -9.39 4.33 -27.22
CA ALA A 535 -10.06 3.49 -26.23
C ALA A 535 -9.10 2.64 -25.36
N PRO A 536 -8.03 1.99 -25.90
CA PRO A 536 -7.10 1.24 -25.06
C PRO A 536 -6.38 2.07 -24.00
N LEU A 537 -6.23 3.39 -24.22
CA LEU A 537 -5.64 4.32 -23.26
C LEU A 537 -6.69 4.86 -22.28
N THR A 538 -7.81 5.34 -22.82
CA THR A 538 -8.84 6.06 -22.05
C THR A 538 -9.60 5.14 -21.10
N LEU A 539 -9.77 3.86 -21.46
CA LEU A 539 -10.47 2.89 -20.59
C LEU A 539 -9.62 2.37 -19.44
N ILE A 540 -8.34 2.74 -19.37
CA ILE A 540 -7.43 2.46 -18.25
C ILE A 540 -6.99 3.75 -17.56
N ASP A 541 -7.86 4.76 -17.55
CA ASP A 541 -7.54 6.08 -17.00
C ASP A 541 -7.02 6.00 -15.56
N GLY A 542 -6.09 6.89 -15.22
CA GLY A 542 -5.38 6.86 -13.94
C GLY A 542 -4.47 5.64 -13.69
N SER A 543 -4.33 4.69 -14.61
CA SER A 543 -3.57 3.44 -14.35
C SER A 543 -2.08 3.61 -14.05
N TRP A 544 -1.47 4.75 -14.38
CA TRP A 544 -0.10 5.07 -13.95
C TRP A 544 -0.02 5.37 -12.45
N LEU A 545 -1.14 5.70 -11.80
CA LEU A 545 -1.27 5.94 -10.36
C LEU A 545 -1.72 4.71 -9.57
N GLN A 546 -1.93 3.58 -10.24
CA GLN A 546 -2.49 2.38 -9.60
C GLN A 546 -1.68 1.87 -8.39
N GLY A 547 -0.41 2.24 -8.24
CA GLY A 547 0.40 1.85 -7.07
C GLY A 547 0.18 2.72 -5.83
N PHE A 548 -0.52 3.85 -5.96
CA PHE A 548 -0.99 4.65 -4.82
C PHE A 548 -2.22 4.04 -4.14
N THR A 549 -2.79 2.97 -4.70
CA THR A 549 -3.75 2.15 -3.95
C THR A 549 -3.07 1.37 -2.83
N ASP A 550 -1.74 1.14 -2.86
CA ASP A 550 -1.04 0.54 -1.72
C ASP A 550 -1.14 1.45 -0.47
N TYR A 551 -1.45 0.84 0.68
CA TYR A 551 -1.87 1.54 1.89
C TYR A 551 -0.87 2.60 2.38
N ALA A 552 0.43 2.26 2.35
CA ALA A 552 1.50 3.15 2.77
C ALA A 552 1.72 4.33 1.79
N HIS A 553 1.49 4.12 0.49
CA HIS A 553 1.65 5.16 -0.51
C HIS A 553 0.46 6.11 -0.51
N GLY A 554 -0.76 5.58 -0.54
CA GLY A 554 -2.00 6.36 -0.72
C GLY A 554 -2.32 7.33 0.42
N SER A 555 -1.70 7.18 1.60
CA SER A 555 -1.89 8.08 2.74
C SER A 555 -0.66 8.93 3.08
N SER A 556 0.41 8.87 2.27
CA SER A 556 1.64 9.63 2.48
C SER A 556 1.48 11.12 2.12
N ASP A 557 2.46 11.94 2.54
CA ASP A 557 2.49 13.39 2.26
C ASP A 557 2.33 13.73 0.77
N ALA A 558 2.96 12.97 -0.13
CA ALA A 558 2.80 13.17 -1.57
C ALA A 558 1.69 12.28 -2.17
N GLY A 559 1.54 11.06 -1.67
CA GLY A 559 0.69 10.05 -2.30
C GLY A 559 -0.81 10.25 -2.07
N HIS A 560 -1.24 10.99 -1.04
CA HIS A 560 -2.66 11.26 -0.82
C HIS A 560 -3.31 12.07 -1.97
N PHE A 561 -2.56 13.00 -2.57
CA PHE A 561 -2.98 13.72 -3.78
C PHE A 561 -3.16 12.76 -4.96
N LEU A 562 -2.22 11.84 -5.15
CA LEU A 562 -2.19 10.94 -6.29
C LEU A 562 -3.25 9.84 -6.18
N PHE A 563 -3.51 9.35 -4.96
CA PHE A 563 -4.65 8.48 -4.72
C PHE A 563 -5.98 9.22 -4.96
N GLN A 564 -6.09 10.49 -4.56
CA GLN A 564 -7.29 11.28 -4.79
C GLN A 564 -7.56 11.50 -6.28
N ILE A 565 -6.53 11.82 -7.09
CA ILE A 565 -6.64 11.88 -8.55
C ILE A 565 -7.13 10.54 -9.09
N TYR A 566 -6.46 9.44 -8.76
CA TYR A 566 -6.88 8.08 -9.16
C TYR A 566 -8.34 7.77 -8.79
N TRP A 567 -8.78 8.25 -7.63
CA TRP A 567 -10.14 8.03 -7.14
C TRP A 567 -11.17 8.85 -7.91
N ASP A 568 -10.86 10.10 -8.25
CA ASP A 568 -11.68 10.95 -9.12
C ASP A 568 -11.78 10.35 -10.54
N GLU A 569 -10.68 9.83 -11.10
CA GLU A 569 -10.66 9.16 -12.42
C GLU A 569 -11.64 7.98 -12.50
N LEU A 570 -11.77 7.25 -11.40
CA LEU A 570 -12.71 6.13 -11.28
C LEU A 570 -14.11 6.56 -10.84
N GLY A 571 -14.35 7.86 -10.74
CA GLY A 571 -15.66 8.46 -10.52
C GLY A 571 -16.09 8.47 -9.06
N ASN A 572 -15.19 8.41 -8.09
CA ASN A 572 -15.56 8.47 -6.66
C ASN A 572 -16.61 7.41 -6.24
N GLY A 573 -16.58 6.23 -6.87
CA GLY A 573 -17.53 5.14 -6.60
C GLY A 573 -18.89 5.36 -7.26
N ARG A 574 -19.01 6.38 -8.10
CA ARG A 574 -20.22 6.74 -8.84
C ARG A 574 -20.10 6.32 -10.30
N PRO A 575 -20.91 5.36 -10.77
CA PRO A 575 -20.90 4.94 -12.17
C PRO A 575 -21.21 6.08 -13.16
N ASP A 576 -21.93 7.12 -12.74
CA ASP A 576 -22.21 8.29 -13.57
C ASP A 576 -21.01 9.25 -13.67
N LEU A 577 -20.07 9.23 -12.74
CA LEU A 577 -18.84 10.03 -12.80
C LEU A 577 -17.63 9.22 -13.30
N ASN A 578 -17.72 7.90 -13.39
CA ASN A 578 -16.61 7.04 -13.80
C ASN A 578 -16.17 7.30 -15.25
N HIS A 579 -14.91 7.70 -15.44
CA HIS A 579 -14.39 8.12 -16.75
C HIS A 579 -14.43 6.99 -17.80
N PRO A 580 -14.02 5.74 -17.49
CA PRO A 580 -14.18 4.62 -18.42
C PRO A 580 -15.64 4.39 -18.87
N LEU A 581 -16.60 4.42 -17.94
CA LEU A 581 -18.03 4.24 -18.27
C LEU A 581 -18.58 5.39 -19.11
N ILE A 582 -18.19 6.64 -18.83
CA ILE A 582 -18.54 7.80 -19.66
C ILE A 582 -17.99 7.63 -21.08
N PHE A 583 -16.74 7.19 -21.22
CA PHE A 583 -16.11 6.97 -22.53
C PHE A 583 -16.74 5.79 -23.30
N ARG A 584 -17.11 4.70 -22.62
CA ARG A 584 -17.86 3.58 -23.24
C ARG A 584 -19.20 4.02 -23.81
N ARG A 585 -19.91 4.94 -23.13
CA ARG A 585 -21.16 5.53 -23.65
C ARG A 585 -20.89 6.35 -24.92
N LEU A 586 -19.82 7.14 -24.95
CA LEU A 586 -19.41 7.87 -26.15
C LEU A 586 -19.12 6.94 -27.34
N LEU A 587 -18.38 5.85 -27.12
CA LEU A 587 -18.14 4.83 -28.16
C LEU A 587 -19.45 4.23 -28.67
N THR A 588 -20.40 3.96 -27.77
CA THR A 588 -21.74 3.47 -28.12
C THR A 588 -22.52 4.46 -28.98
N GLU A 589 -22.50 5.76 -28.65
CA GLU A 589 -23.09 6.83 -29.46
C GLU A 589 -22.45 6.91 -30.87
N MET A 590 -21.16 6.58 -30.98
CA MET A 590 -20.46 6.46 -32.26
C MET A 590 -20.76 5.16 -33.03
N GLY A 591 -21.60 4.28 -32.49
CA GLY A 591 -21.96 3.00 -33.09
C GLY A 591 -20.92 1.90 -32.88
N VAL A 592 -20.01 2.05 -31.92
CA VAL A 592 -18.91 1.11 -31.65
C VAL A 592 -19.08 0.47 -30.27
N GLN A 593 -19.26 -0.84 -30.26
CA GLN A 593 -19.25 -1.65 -29.04
C GLN A 593 -17.87 -2.28 -28.85
N VAL A 594 -17.31 -2.16 -27.65
CA VAL A 594 -16.00 -2.73 -27.31
C VAL A 594 -16.15 -3.75 -26.17
N PRO A 595 -15.41 -4.87 -26.19
CA PRO A 595 -15.48 -5.87 -25.11
C PRO A 595 -15.07 -5.29 -23.73
N PRO A 596 -15.26 -6.04 -22.62
CA PRO A 596 -14.78 -5.63 -21.31
C PRO A 596 -13.26 -5.35 -21.33
N THR A 597 -12.81 -4.25 -20.71
CA THR A 597 -11.44 -3.72 -20.89
C THR A 597 -10.37 -4.73 -20.49
N GLY A 598 -10.59 -5.44 -19.38
CA GLY A 598 -9.69 -6.48 -18.86
C GLY A 598 -9.70 -7.80 -19.65
N SER A 599 -10.58 -7.97 -20.63
CA SER A 599 -10.73 -9.22 -21.38
C SER A 599 -9.64 -9.42 -22.44
N ARG A 600 -9.37 -10.69 -22.78
CA ARG A 600 -8.50 -11.03 -23.93
C ARG A 600 -9.10 -10.55 -25.24
N ASP A 601 -10.43 -10.54 -25.35
CA ASP A 601 -11.15 -10.15 -26.56
C ASP A 601 -10.99 -8.66 -26.85
N PHE A 602 -10.99 -7.80 -25.82
CA PHE A 602 -10.68 -6.38 -25.99
C PHE A 602 -9.27 -6.19 -26.56
N ALA A 603 -8.28 -6.83 -25.94
CA ALA A 603 -6.88 -6.72 -26.38
C ALA A 603 -6.67 -7.26 -27.81
N ARG A 604 -7.40 -8.30 -28.21
CA ARG A 604 -7.31 -8.93 -29.54
C ARG A 604 -8.26 -8.32 -30.57
N SER A 605 -9.10 -7.37 -30.17
CA SER A 605 -10.11 -6.78 -31.07
C SER A 605 -9.46 -6.17 -32.31
N PRO A 606 -10.01 -6.44 -33.51
CA PRO A 606 -9.53 -5.86 -34.77
C PRO A 606 -9.84 -4.35 -34.88
N LEU A 607 -10.66 -3.80 -33.97
CA LEU A 607 -10.97 -2.37 -33.91
C LEU A 607 -9.73 -1.50 -33.66
N PHE A 608 -8.72 -2.05 -32.98
CA PHE A 608 -7.54 -1.30 -32.54
C PHE A 608 -6.34 -1.62 -33.40
N ARG A 609 -5.48 -0.62 -33.64
CA ARG A 609 -4.14 -0.81 -34.22
C ARG A 609 -3.16 -1.21 -33.12
N ASP A 610 -2.12 -1.97 -33.45
CA ASP A 610 -1.08 -2.35 -32.47
C ASP A 610 -0.40 -1.14 -31.83
N ALA A 611 -0.27 -0.03 -32.58
CA ALA A 611 0.31 1.21 -32.09
C ALA A 611 -0.50 1.84 -30.93
N SER A 612 -1.81 1.59 -30.88
CA SER A 612 -2.71 2.10 -29.83
C SER A 612 -2.42 1.51 -28.45
N PHE A 613 -1.71 0.38 -28.38
CA PHE A 613 -1.32 -0.27 -27.12
C PHE A 613 0.06 0.17 -26.60
N ARG A 614 0.85 0.94 -27.36
CA ARG A 614 2.23 1.31 -26.96
C ARG A 614 2.26 2.13 -25.66
N LEU A 615 1.52 3.24 -25.62
CA LEU A 615 1.44 4.10 -24.44
C LEU A 615 0.69 3.43 -23.27
N PRO A 616 -0.44 2.74 -23.48
CA PRO A 616 -1.12 2.02 -22.41
C PRO A 616 -0.25 0.96 -21.72
N VAL A 617 0.54 0.19 -22.49
CA VAL A 617 1.49 -0.78 -21.89
C VAL A 617 2.54 -0.07 -21.05
N TYR A 618 3.01 1.12 -21.44
CA TYR A 618 3.91 1.92 -20.61
C TYR A 618 3.25 2.35 -19.30
N TRP A 619 2.02 2.88 -19.33
CA TRP A 619 1.28 3.30 -18.13
C TRP A 619 1.02 2.15 -17.16
N LEU A 620 0.57 1.00 -17.69
CA LEU A 620 0.36 -0.22 -16.90
C LEU A 620 1.67 -0.74 -16.29
N SER A 621 2.79 -0.64 -17.02
CA SER A 621 4.09 -1.10 -16.54
C SER A 621 4.69 -0.18 -15.49
N ILE A 622 4.67 1.14 -15.70
CA ILE A 622 5.26 2.10 -14.74
C ILE A 622 4.45 2.16 -13.44
N GLY A 623 3.12 2.15 -13.52
CA GLY A 623 2.25 2.25 -12.34
C GLY A 623 2.37 1.05 -11.38
N ARG A 624 2.74 -0.13 -11.89
CA ARG A 624 3.01 -1.33 -11.06
C ARG A 624 4.30 -1.23 -10.26
N HIS A 625 5.24 -0.38 -10.66
CA HIS A 625 6.56 -0.24 -10.05
C HIS A 625 6.72 1.15 -9.41
N THR A 626 5.68 1.57 -8.67
CA THR A 626 5.58 2.92 -8.10
C THR A 626 6.79 3.28 -7.24
N THR A 627 7.23 2.40 -6.35
CA THR A 627 8.42 2.66 -5.51
C THR A 627 9.69 2.90 -6.34
N SER A 628 9.88 2.13 -7.41
CA SER A 628 11.08 2.24 -8.25
C SER A 628 11.06 3.48 -9.14
N PHE A 629 9.88 3.91 -9.61
CA PHE A 629 9.71 5.01 -10.56
C PHE A 629 8.91 6.20 -10.00
N LEU A 630 8.83 6.36 -8.67
CA LEU A 630 8.03 7.41 -8.03
C LEU A 630 8.32 8.81 -8.60
N PRO A 631 9.60 9.23 -8.76
CA PRO A 631 9.90 10.53 -9.38
C PRO A 631 9.38 10.65 -10.81
N GLU A 632 9.54 9.62 -11.65
CA GLU A 632 9.04 9.63 -13.02
C GLU A 632 7.51 9.64 -13.08
N ILE A 633 6.82 8.95 -12.17
CA ILE A 633 5.36 8.94 -12.09
C ILE A 633 4.84 10.33 -11.69
N LEU A 634 5.47 10.99 -10.73
CA LEU A 634 5.14 12.37 -10.34
C LEU A 634 5.23 13.33 -11.54
N GLY A 635 6.33 13.23 -12.31
CA GLY A 635 6.49 14.01 -13.53
C GLY A 635 5.44 13.70 -14.59
N LEU A 636 5.21 12.41 -14.86
CA LEU A 636 4.20 11.94 -15.82
C LEU A 636 2.81 12.46 -15.43
N ASN A 637 2.48 12.44 -14.14
CA ASN A 637 1.22 12.94 -13.62
C ASN A 637 1.04 14.43 -13.92
N VAL A 638 2.03 15.27 -13.61
CA VAL A 638 1.96 16.71 -13.93
C VAL A 638 1.77 16.93 -15.44
N ALA A 639 2.41 16.14 -16.30
CA ALA A 639 2.23 16.26 -17.74
C ALA A 639 0.81 15.88 -18.18
N MET A 640 0.24 14.83 -17.57
CA MET A 640 -1.08 14.33 -17.89
C MET A 640 -2.16 15.33 -17.46
N GLU A 641 -2.15 15.77 -16.21
CA GLU A 641 -3.15 16.72 -15.69
C GLU A 641 -3.09 18.06 -16.43
N LEU A 642 -1.89 18.54 -16.75
CA LEU A 642 -1.74 19.79 -17.50
C LEU A 642 -2.24 19.67 -18.95
N SER A 643 -2.30 18.46 -19.52
CA SER A 643 -2.86 18.25 -20.86
C SER A 643 -4.37 18.45 -20.90
N GLY A 644 -5.06 18.17 -19.78
CA GLY A 644 -6.46 18.47 -19.54
C GLY A 644 -6.80 19.96 -19.58
N VAL A 645 -5.88 20.79 -19.08
CA VAL A 645 -6.04 22.24 -19.00
C VAL A 645 -5.46 22.92 -20.24
N GLY A 646 -6.10 22.74 -21.41
CA GLY A 646 -5.51 23.27 -22.65
C GLY A 646 -6.41 23.31 -23.88
N GLY A 647 -5.78 23.67 -25.01
CA GLY A 647 -6.44 23.82 -26.31
C GLY A 647 -7.03 22.51 -26.85
N ALA A 648 -6.42 21.36 -26.55
CA ALA A 648 -6.81 20.07 -27.13
C ALA A 648 -8.20 19.59 -26.67
N TYR A 649 -8.48 19.57 -25.36
CA TYR A 649 -9.82 19.18 -24.86
C TYR A 649 -10.91 20.15 -25.33
N ARG A 650 -10.60 21.45 -25.47
CA ARG A 650 -11.52 22.44 -26.05
C ARG A 650 -11.75 22.23 -27.56
N GLN A 651 -10.74 21.79 -28.30
CA GLN A 651 -10.89 21.40 -29.71
C GLN A 651 -11.72 20.12 -29.84
N SER A 652 -11.45 19.10 -29.02
CA SER A 652 -12.24 17.87 -28.94
C SER A 652 -13.70 18.16 -28.61
N HIS A 653 -13.98 19.07 -27.66
CA HIS A 653 -15.34 19.54 -27.37
C HIS A 653 -16.02 20.12 -28.61
N LYS A 654 -15.34 21.02 -29.34
CA LYS A 654 -15.90 21.61 -30.57
C LYS A 654 -16.18 20.54 -31.62
N ALA A 655 -15.28 19.58 -31.81
CA ALA A 655 -15.45 18.50 -32.79
C ALA A 655 -16.59 17.55 -32.44
N LEU A 656 -16.65 17.07 -31.19
CA LEU A 656 -17.73 16.21 -30.69
C LEU A 656 -19.09 16.88 -30.84
N LYS A 657 -19.20 18.14 -30.41
CA LYS A 657 -20.43 18.93 -30.51
C LYS A 657 -20.86 19.15 -31.96
N ALA A 658 -19.93 19.46 -32.86
CA ALA A 658 -20.23 19.68 -34.28
C ALA A 658 -20.80 18.44 -34.98
N HIS A 659 -20.45 17.24 -34.51
CA HIS A 659 -20.91 15.97 -35.06
C HIS A 659 -22.02 15.30 -34.24
N GLY A 660 -22.57 15.99 -33.23
CA GLY A 660 -23.71 15.53 -32.43
C GLY A 660 -23.40 14.46 -31.38
N PHE A 661 -22.14 14.32 -30.97
CA PHE A 661 -21.72 13.38 -29.91
C PHE A 661 -21.63 14.05 -28.54
N SER A 662 -21.77 13.25 -27.47
CA SER A 662 -21.61 13.72 -26.09
C SER A 662 -20.23 14.32 -25.84
N THR A 663 -20.20 15.48 -25.17
CA THR A 663 -18.97 16.15 -24.73
C THR A 663 -18.62 15.84 -23.28
N ARG A 664 -19.42 15.01 -22.59
CA ARG A 664 -19.29 14.78 -21.13
C ARG A 664 -17.88 14.40 -20.70
N PHE A 665 -17.21 13.52 -21.45
CA PHE A 665 -15.84 13.08 -21.15
C PHE A 665 -14.84 14.24 -21.18
N VAL A 666 -14.96 15.16 -22.14
CA VAL A 666 -14.03 16.30 -22.24
C VAL A 666 -14.40 17.43 -21.29
N ASP A 667 -15.69 17.58 -20.97
CA ASP A 667 -16.18 18.64 -20.07
C ASP A 667 -15.78 18.40 -18.62
N ILE A 668 -15.77 17.13 -18.18
CA ILE A 668 -15.34 16.78 -16.82
C ILE A 668 -13.85 17.09 -16.62
N HIS A 669 -12.98 16.66 -17.54
CA HIS A 669 -11.53 16.94 -17.52
C HIS A 669 -11.21 18.44 -17.57
N ASN A 670 -11.90 19.22 -18.42
CA ASN A 670 -11.77 20.68 -18.43
C ASN A 670 -12.06 21.34 -17.06
N THR A 671 -12.84 20.67 -16.21
CA THR A 671 -13.23 21.17 -14.88
C THR A 671 -12.31 20.64 -13.79
N ILE A 672 -12.16 19.32 -13.69
CA ILE A 672 -11.42 18.67 -12.59
C ILE A 672 -9.90 18.87 -12.72
N ASP A 673 -9.36 19.02 -13.94
CA ASP A 673 -7.91 19.13 -14.13
C ASP A 673 -7.37 20.54 -13.81
N ASN A 674 -8.23 21.49 -13.45
CA ASN A 674 -7.91 22.90 -13.33
C ASN A 674 -6.67 23.19 -12.44
N VAL A 675 -5.97 24.29 -12.75
CA VAL A 675 -4.72 24.67 -12.07
C VAL A 675 -4.90 25.32 -10.69
N ALA A 676 -6.13 25.57 -10.24
CA ALA A 676 -6.40 26.23 -8.96
C ALA A 676 -6.51 25.20 -7.83
N THR A 677 -7.53 24.35 -7.90
CA THR A 677 -7.88 23.35 -6.87
C THR A 677 -8.16 21.97 -7.46
N GLY A 678 -7.81 21.76 -8.74
CA GLY A 678 -8.02 20.51 -9.47
C GLY A 678 -6.78 19.62 -9.54
N HIS A 679 -6.81 18.62 -10.40
CA HIS A 679 -5.75 17.60 -10.50
C HIS A 679 -4.39 18.20 -10.86
N SER A 680 -4.33 19.22 -11.73
CA SER A 680 -3.06 19.91 -12.03
C SER A 680 -2.45 20.57 -10.79
N ALA A 681 -3.29 21.14 -9.91
CA ALA A 681 -2.85 21.72 -8.65
C ALA A 681 -2.27 20.64 -7.73
N TRP A 682 -3.02 19.55 -7.52
CA TRP A 682 -2.61 18.43 -6.68
C TRP A 682 -1.36 17.71 -7.22
N ALA A 683 -1.21 17.61 -8.54
CA ALA A 683 -0.01 17.05 -9.16
C ALA A 683 1.25 17.87 -8.85
N ALA A 684 1.13 19.20 -8.88
CA ALA A 684 2.22 20.10 -8.50
C ALA A 684 2.51 20.01 -6.99
N ASP A 685 1.47 20.00 -6.14
CA ASP A 685 1.60 19.91 -4.69
C ASP A 685 2.22 18.54 -4.28
N ALA A 686 1.90 17.44 -4.98
CA ALA A 686 2.51 16.14 -4.78
C ALA A 686 4.02 16.12 -5.11
N VAL A 687 4.43 16.81 -6.19
CA VAL A 687 5.85 16.99 -6.52
C VAL A 687 6.56 17.78 -5.44
N ASP A 688 5.99 18.90 -5.01
CA ASP A 688 6.60 19.77 -4.02
C ASP A 688 6.71 19.08 -2.65
N ALA A 689 5.66 18.37 -2.21
CA ALA A 689 5.67 17.56 -0.99
C ALA A 689 6.76 16.47 -1.05
N HIS A 690 6.87 15.76 -2.18
CA HIS A 690 7.91 14.75 -2.35
C HIS A 690 9.31 15.37 -2.28
N MET A 691 9.56 16.46 -3.02
CA MET A 691 10.86 17.14 -3.05
C MET A 691 11.27 17.67 -1.67
N LEU A 692 10.33 18.24 -0.90
CA LEU A 692 10.56 18.75 0.46
C LEU A 692 10.88 17.62 1.46
N SER A 693 10.34 16.41 1.24
CA SER A 693 10.60 15.27 2.12
C SER A 693 12.00 14.67 1.98
N LEU A 694 12.73 15.01 0.91
CA LEU A 694 14.03 14.42 0.60
C LEU A 694 15.21 15.23 1.18
N PRO A 695 16.32 14.58 1.56
CA PRO A 695 17.57 15.27 1.87
C PRO A 695 18.05 16.13 0.69
N LEU A 696 18.64 17.30 0.97
CA LEU A 696 19.14 18.24 -0.07
C LEU A 696 20.05 17.57 -1.11
N SER A 697 20.85 16.58 -0.71
CA SER A 697 21.74 15.84 -1.61
C SER A 697 21.01 14.99 -2.66
N GLN A 698 19.74 14.65 -2.42
CA GLN A 698 18.91 13.84 -3.32
C GLN A 698 17.96 14.66 -4.20
N GLN A 699 17.76 15.95 -3.87
CA GLN A 699 16.88 16.88 -4.61
C GLN A 699 17.48 17.37 -5.94
N GLY A 700 18.75 17.07 -6.21
CA GLY A 700 19.51 17.65 -7.32
C GLY A 700 18.90 17.43 -8.72
N ALA A 701 19.21 18.37 -9.62
CA ALA A 701 18.91 18.31 -11.05
C ALA A 701 20.01 17.61 -11.89
N GLU A 702 21.05 17.11 -11.22
CA GLU A 702 22.11 16.33 -11.85
C GLU A 702 21.57 15.03 -12.46
N PRO A 703 22.24 14.44 -13.47
CA PRO A 703 21.76 13.22 -14.10
C PRO A 703 21.49 12.10 -13.09
N GLY A 704 20.24 11.64 -13.03
CA GLY A 704 19.80 10.61 -12.07
C GLY A 704 19.37 11.13 -10.69
N GLY A 705 19.50 12.44 -10.42
CA GLY A 705 18.89 13.08 -9.25
C GLY A 705 17.35 13.12 -9.36
N THR A 706 16.67 13.31 -8.22
CA THR A 706 15.19 13.21 -8.16
C THR A 706 14.50 14.18 -9.10
N TRP A 707 14.97 15.43 -9.17
CA TRP A 707 14.39 16.44 -10.05
C TRP A 707 14.60 16.10 -11.53
N ASP A 708 15.77 15.56 -11.91
CA ASP A 708 16.02 15.10 -13.29
C ASP A 708 15.05 13.97 -13.67
N ARG A 709 14.82 13.03 -12.75
CA ARG A 709 13.85 11.93 -12.95
C ARG A 709 12.42 12.44 -13.10
N ILE A 710 11.98 13.41 -12.28
CA ILE A 710 10.67 14.07 -12.44
C ILE A 710 10.56 14.72 -13.84
N ARG A 711 11.60 15.42 -14.30
CA ARG A 711 11.60 16.03 -15.64
C ARG A 711 11.55 14.98 -16.76
N ILE A 712 12.23 13.85 -16.60
CA ILE A 712 12.16 12.72 -17.54
C ILE A 712 10.75 12.13 -17.56
N GLY A 713 10.13 11.97 -16.39
CA GLY A 713 8.74 11.54 -16.23
C GLY A 713 7.76 12.46 -16.96
N TYR A 714 7.85 13.76 -16.72
CA TYR A 714 7.03 14.75 -17.41
C TYR A 714 7.18 14.67 -18.93
N ARG A 715 8.41 14.46 -19.40
CA ARG A 715 8.66 14.32 -20.83
C ARG A 715 8.10 13.01 -21.40
N SER A 716 7.97 11.96 -20.59
CA SER A 716 7.64 10.61 -21.05
C SER A 716 6.26 10.50 -21.71
N LEU A 717 5.31 11.39 -21.38
CA LEU A 717 3.99 11.46 -22.00
C LEU A 717 4.05 11.62 -23.53
N THR A 718 5.03 12.37 -24.03
CA THR A 718 5.18 12.70 -25.47
C THR A 718 6.31 11.92 -26.16
N SER A 719 6.94 10.97 -25.46
CA SER A 719 8.17 10.31 -25.89
C SER A 719 7.99 8.84 -26.28
N ALA A 720 7.41 8.55 -27.45
CA ALA A 720 7.43 7.18 -27.98
C ALA A 720 8.84 6.78 -28.50
N PRO A 721 9.30 5.52 -28.30
CA PRO A 721 10.54 5.01 -28.89
C PRO A 721 10.56 5.12 -30.43
N ALA A 722 11.69 5.54 -31.01
CA ALA A 722 11.86 5.85 -32.43
C ALA A 722 11.82 4.63 -33.40
N THR A 723 11.40 3.45 -32.94
CA THR A 723 11.25 2.28 -33.81
C THR A 723 9.94 2.40 -34.60
N ARG A 724 10.11 2.75 -35.89
CA ARG A 724 9.13 2.94 -36.96
C ARG A 724 8.08 4.03 -36.66
N ARG A 725 8.26 5.19 -37.31
CA ARG A 725 7.22 6.22 -37.46
C ARG A 725 5.93 5.55 -37.98
N SER A 726 4.93 5.44 -37.12
CA SER A 726 3.56 5.15 -37.50
C SER A 726 2.70 6.35 -37.10
N HIS A 727 1.75 6.72 -37.94
CA HIS A 727 0.84 7.87 -37.83
C HIS A 727 -0.07 7.92 -36.57
N VAL A 728 0.22 7.13 -35.53
CA VAL A 728 -0.52 7.09 -34.26
C VAL A 728 0.26 7.79 -33.14
N GLY A 729 1.57 8.00 -33.30
CA GLY A 729 2.31 8.95 -32.47
C GLY A 729 1.71 10.37 -32.54
N ASP A 730 1.03 10.68 -33.65
CA ASP A 730 0.33 11.93 -33.93
C ASP A 730 -1.06 12.03 -33.28
N LEU A 731 -1.63 10.95 -32.71
CA LEU A 731 -2.94 10.96 -32.04
C LEU A 731 -2.81 11.14 -30.52
N ALA A 732 -1.83 10.51 -29.87
CA ALA A 732 -1.45 10.85 -28.48
C ALA A 732 -0.73 12.21 -28.41
N SER A 733 0.11 12.52 -29.42
CA SER A 733 0.57 13.90 -29.65
C SER A 733 -0.53 14.79 -30.26
N GLY A 734 -1.70 14.25 -30.60
CA GLY A 734 -2.87 15.01 -31.07
C GLY A 734 -3.63 15.66 -29.91
N MET A 735 -3.59 15.06 -28.71
CA MET A 735 -4.08 15.70 -27.49
C MET A 735 -3.05 16.64 -26.82
N VAL A 736 -1.76 16.57 -27.17
CA VAL A 736 -0.70 17.35 -26.46
C VAL A 736 0.25 18.15 -27.39
N GLY A 737 0.17 18.00 -28.71
CA GLY A 737 1.28 18.39 -29.60
C GLY A 737 0.96 18.71 -31.05
N GLN A 738 -0.20 19.30 -31.36
CA GLN A 738 -0.37 19.98 -32.65
C GLN A 738 -0.02 21.47 -32.52
N LEU A 739 1.27 21.77 -32.70
CA LEU A 739 1.79 23.06 -33.16
C LEU A 739 3.27 22.86 -33.55
N LYS A 740 3.51 22.07 -34.60
CA LYS A 740 4.64 22.25 -35.53
C LYS A 740 4.63 21.21 -36.67
N ASP A 741 4.48 21.77 -37.87
CA ASP A 741 4.87 21.27 -39.19
C ASP A 741 3.74 20.86 -40.13
N ARG A 742 3.16 21.88 -40.77
CA ARG A 742 2.78 21.84 -42.19
C ARG A 742 2.66 23.26 -42.75
N CYS A 743 3.75 23.79 -43.29
CA CYS A 743 3.66 24.77 -44.37
C CYS A 743 4.91 24.78 -45.26
N GLY A 744 4.70 24.61 -46.57
CA GLY A 744 5.55 25.22 -47.59
C GLY A 744 6.77 24.45 -48.11
N ARG A 745 6.56 23.49 -49.03
CA ARG A 745 7.50 23.29 -50.15
C ARG A 745 6.77 23.35 -51.48
N HIS A 746 6.32 24.54 -51.86
CA HIS A 746 6.18 24.86 -53.27
C HIS A 746 7.58 25.19 -53.83
N ARG A 747 8.21 24.21 -54.46
CA ARG A 747 9.32 24.49 -55.40
C ARG A 747 8.71 25.16 -56.63
N ARG A 748 8.78 26.49 -56.69
CA ARG A 748 8.67 27.23 -57.94
C ARG A 748 9.82 26.80 -58.85
N ARG A 749 9.50 26.22 -60.00
CA ARG A 749 10.42 26.10 -61.12
C ARG A 749 10.52 27.49 -61.78
N HIS A 750 11.73 28.05 -61.85
CA HIS A 750 12.07 29.08 -62.83
C HIS A 750 13.21 28.57 -63.72
N PRO A 751 13.19 28.92 -65.02
CA PRO A 751 14.03 28.33 -66.07
C PRO A 751 15.45 28.94 -66.08
N PRO A 752 16.44 28.31 -66.75
CA PRO A 752 17.79 28.83 -66.80
C PRO A 752 17.87 30.06 -67.71
N THR A 753 18.42 31.15 -67.17
CA THR A 753 18.83 32.34 -67.92
C THR A 753 20.12 32.08 -68.68
N ALA A 754 20.12 32.53 -69.94
CA ALA A 754 21.22 32.46 -70.88
C ALA A 754 22.50 33.15 -70.36
N ARG A 755 23.64 32.50 -70.60
CA ARG A 755 24.96 33.12 -70.65
C ARG A 755 25.15 33.68 -72.05
N ASP A 756 25.53 34.95 -72.17
CA ASP A 756 26.59 35.32 -73.12
C ASP A 756 27.24 36.67 -72.78
N ARG A 757 28.48 36.80 -73.29
CA ARG A 757 29.37 37.96 -73.41
C ARG A 757 30.56 38.05 -72.45
N SER A 758 31.57 37.26 -72.82
CA SER A 758 32.89 37.69 -73.29
C SER A 758 33.45 39.03 -72.76
N GLY A 759 34.54 38.90 -72.01
CA GLY A 759 35.64 39.86 -71.91
C GLY A 759 36.95 39.08 -72.07
N THR A 760 37.71 39.46 -73.09
CA THR A 760 39.00 38.95 -73.58
C THR A 760 40.17 39.22 -72.64
N ASP A 761 41.18 38.33 -72.63
CA ASP A 761 42.57 38.69 -72.90
C ASP A 761 43.49 37.45 -73.08
N VAL A 762 44.21 37.47 -74.20
CA VAL A 762 45.39 36.71 -74.68
C VAL A 762 45.28 35.20 -74.93
#